data_AF-U2LD69-F1
#
_entry.id   AF-U2LD69-F1
#
_cell.length_a   1.000
_cell.length_b   1.000
_cell.length_c   1.000
_cell.angle_alpha   90.00
_cell.angle_beta   90.00
_cell.angle_gamma   90.00
#
_symmetry.space_group_name_H-M   'P 1'
#
loop_
_entity.id
_entity.type
_entity.pdbx_description
1 polymer ?
#
loop_
_entity_poly.entity_id
_entity_poly.type
_entity_poly.pdbx_seq_one_letter_code
_entity_poly.pdbx_strand_id
1 'polypeptide(L)'
;MNKLSLLIFFVFFPLFALGDGWNESEYQAIEHAIEQPRIADRSVVITKFGAKTTASAAQNQRAIQKAIAFLARQGGGKVVVPAGKWHTGALRLSSGIELVVSKDALLQFVFERSLYPLVKTSWEGMMCWNYSPCIYSFGSDDVVVSGEGTIDGGGSNETWWPMCGKEVFGYVKGVTKEAQVLGSRRRLQQMAEDDVPWDERRFGLGYGLRPQLINFVKGNRVRVSGVTLLNSPFWVIHPLQCKNVTVDGVKIWNEGPNGDGCDPEACENVLIQNTHFHTGDDCIAIKSGRNNDGRLWNQPSKNIIIRRCVMEDGHGGIVIGSEISGGCMNVFAEDCTMDSPHLDRVLRIKTNNCRGGRIENINVRRVKVGQCKEAVVKINLDYEPQEPCYRGFEPEVRNVNVEQVTCQKSAYGVLIVGRDSVENVSDICLKDCEFNGISKQNVRITGKTRNVSFDNVKMNGSLVLSADKKPYKHLSEWMAYSEMKRTPKPWLLDFASAPRWSYTVGIELESLLDVYHVYGGDSIRNYLTTYCKKMIDQQGKVTGYDYNAFNLDNIRPAKFILKMQQYAPTQGEKKALKTFMKQLLKQPRTSDGVFWHKAIYANQVWLDGIFMGLPFYCNYALTNYSDRKARAILDDAVHQILQTDLRTYDKTTGLWKHAWDETHSQFWANQGNGQSRHTWARALGWYVMAIMECLDVMPNDYPRRAELVALLQKTMQAVVQYQDKKSGVWYDVMDVKSPKNYLESTASCMFSYVLLKGSRKGWLSSDFREAGKRAYQGILQHFIRVNNDLTLSLTDCCSVSGLGPGKGPFVPKGKENYRRDGSFDYYMSEPIRDNDPKGIGPFIWASLEMEQYNAQ
;
A
#
# COMPACT_ATOMS: atom_id res chain seq x y z
N MET A 1 -63.36 -7.12 33.86
CA MET A 1 -63.24 -8.52 33.40
C MET A 1 -62.43 -8.56 32.12
N ASN A 2 -61.41 -9.42 32.11
CA ASN A 2 -60.37 -9.67 31.11
C ASN A 2 -60.81 -9.72 29.63
N LYS A 3 -59.91 -9.28 28.73
CA LYS A 3 -59.09 -10.17 27.87
C LYS A 3 -58.05 -9.38 27.02
N LEU A 4 -56.77 -9.70 27.27
CA LEU A 4 -55.65 -9.94 26.33
C LEU A 4 -55.47 -8.99 25.12
N SER A 5 -54.46 -8.13 25.01
CA SER A 5 -52.99 -8.35 24.97
C SER A 5 -52.52 -9.32 23.88
N LEU A 6 -52.22 -8.80 22.69
CA LEU A 6 -50.96 -9.04 21.95
C LEU A 6 -50.95 -8.14 20.69
N LEU A 7 -50.32 -6.96 20.76
CA LEU A 7 -49.92 -6.21 19.57
C LEU A 7 -48.41 -6.33 19.45
N ILE A 8 -47.99 -7.04 18.41
CA ILE A 8 -46.60 -7.27 18.04
C ILE A 8 -46.00 -5.94 17.59
N PHE A 9 -45.10 -5.38 18.40
CA PHE A 9 -44.22 -4.30 18.00
C PHE A 9 -43.04 -4.91 17.21
N PHE A 10 -43.19 -5.04 15.88
CA PHE A 10 -42.04 -5.30 15.01
C PHE A 10 -41.21 -4.02 14.93
N VAL A 11 -40.21 -3.92 15.80
CA VAL A 11 -39.11 -2.97 15.63
C VAL A 11 -38.30 -3.45 14.42
N PHE A 12 -38.44 -2.76 13.29
CA PHE A 12 -37.49 -2.83 12.19
C PHE A 12 -36.16 -2.21 12.67
N PHE A 13 -35.32 -3.01 13.33
CA PHE A 13 -33.90 -2.76 13.31
C PHE A 13 -33.42 -3.13 11.90
N PRO A 14 -32.80 -2.21 11.14
CA PRO A 14 -32.02 -2.63 9.99
C PRO A 14 -30.87 -3.48 10.55
N LEU A 15 -30.97 -4.80 10.35
CA LEU A 15 -29.83 -5.69 10.43
C LEU A 15 -28.84 -5.17 9.38
N PHE A 16 -27.90 -4.34 9.83
CA PHE A 16 -26.62 -4.21 9.15
C PHE A 16 -25.99 -5.60 9.21
N ALA A 17 -26.24 -6.42 8.20
CA ALA A 17 -25.43 -7.59 7.91
C ALA A 17 -24.03 -7.06 7.57
N LEU A 18 -23.21 -6.86 8.60
CA LEU A 18 -21.76 -6.94 8.43
C LEU A 18 -21.52 -8.31 7.79
N GLY A 19 -20.87 -8.35 6.63
CA GLY A 19 -20.62 -9.59 5.92
C GLY A 19 -20.04 -10.61 6.88
N ASP A 20 -20.80 -11.68 7.16
CA ASP A 20 -20.31 -12.78 7.96
C ASP A 20 -19.06 -13.31 7.24
N GLY A 21 -17.93 -13.31 7.95
CA GLY A 21 -16.64 -13.71 7.43
C GLY A 21 -16.60 -15.21 7.08
N TRP A 22 -15.55 -15.92 7.49
CA TRP A 22 -15.46 -17.34 7.22
C TRP A 22 -16.67 -18.13 7.79
N ASN A 23 -17.50 -18.70 6.91
CA ASN A 23 -18.62 -19.56 7.29
C ASN A 23 -18.15 -21.03 7.42
N GLU A 24 -17.83 -21.44 8.65
CA GLU A 24 -17.34 -22.79 8.92
C GLU A 24 -18.38 -23.88 8.58
N SER A 25 -19.69 -23.61 8.75
CA SER A 25 -20.72 -24.59 8.43
C SER A 25 -20.84 -24.83 6.91
N GLU A 26 -20.76 -23.76 6.12
CA GLU A 26 -20.75 -23.86 4.66
C GLU A 26 -19.47 -24.53 4.15
N TYR A 27 -18.31 -24.17 4.70
CA TYR A 27 -17.04 -24.83 4.40
C TYR A 27 -17.13 -26.35 4.63
N GLN A 28 -17.58 -26.76 5.81
CA GLN A 28 -17.70 -28.18 6.16
C GLN A 28 -18.73 -28.88 5.27
N ALA A 29 -19.87 -28.23 4.97
CA ALA A 29 -20.86 -28.79 4.06
C ALA A 29 -20.29 -29.05 2.66
N ILE A 30 -19.50 -28.11 2.13
CA ILE A 30 -18.80 -28.27 0.85
C ILE A 30 -17.80 -29.42 0.93
N GLU A 31 -16.97 -29.47 1.97
CA GLU A 31 -15.97 -30.54 2.15
C GLU A 31 -16.62 -31.93 2.15
N HIS A 32 -17.71 -32.12 2.91
CA HIS A 32 -18.44 -33.38 2.96
C HIS A 32 -19.15 -33.74 1.65
N ALA A 33 -19.48 -32.75 0.81
CA ALA A 33 -20.16 -32.96 -0.47
C ALA A 33 -19.20 -33.36 -1.61
N ILE A 34 -17.87 -33.27 -1.42
CA ILE A 34 -16.88 -33.63 -2.43
C ILE A 34 -16.69 -35.16 -2.43
N GLU A 35 -17.18 -35.82 -3.47
CA GLU A 35 -17.03 -37.26 -3.64
C GLU A 35 -15.66 -37.64 -4.23
N GLN A 36 -15.07 -38.75 -3.76
CA GLN A 36 -13.82 -39.28 -4.31
C GLN A 36 -14.06 -40.34 -5.40
N PRO A 37 -13.14 -40.47 -6.39
CA PRO A 37 -13.20 -41.50 -7.42
C PRO A 37 -13.25 -42.94 -6.86
N ARG A 38 -14.00 -43.82 -7.52
CA ARG A 38 -14.13 -45.24 -7.20
C ARG A 38 -13.43 -46.08 -8.27
N ILE A 39 -12.20 -46.50 -7.99
CA ILE A 39 -11.38 -47.30 -8.91
C ILE A 39 -11.37 -48.76 -8.47
N ALA A 40 -11.62 -49.66 -9.42
CA ALA A 40 -11.56 -51.10 -9.15
C ALA A 40 -10.12 -51.53 -8.80
N ASP A 41 -9.99 -52.43 -7.81
CA ASP A 41 -8.69 -52.95 -7.38
C ASP A 41 -8.17 -54.04 -8.33
N ARG A 42 -7.80 -53.60 -9.54
CA ARG A 42 -7.12 -54.41 -10.55
C ARG A 42 -6.12 -53.54 -11.28
N SER A 43 -4.99 -54.12 -11.68
CA SER A 43 -3.92 -53.36 -12.32
C SER A 43 -3.34 -54.08 -13.52
N VAL A 44 -2.90 -53.31 -14.50
CA VAL A 44 -2.10 -53.79 -15.62
C VAL A 44 -0.92 -52.85 -15.87
N VAL A 45 0.22 -53.42 -16.26
CA VAL A 45 1.42 -52.65 -16.59
C VAL A 45 1.50 -52.47 -18.11
N ILE A 46 1.83 -51.27 -18.58
CA ILE A 46 1.85 -50.91 -20.02
C ILE A 46 2.79 -51.79 -20.86
N THR A 47 3.83 -52.36 -20.25
CA THR A 47 4.78 -53.27 -20.92
C THR A 47 4.13 -54.56 -21.41
N LYS A 48 3.09 -55.05 -20.71
CA LYS A 48 2.30 -56.21 -21.16
C LYS A 48 1.49 -55.93 -22.43
N PHE A 49 1.34 -54.66 -22.80
CA PHE A 49 0.62 -54.21 -24.00
C PHE A 49 1.56 -53.75 -25.11
N GLY A 50 2.87 -53.97 -24.95
CA GLY A 50 3.89 -53.69 -25.96
C GLY A 50 4.58 -52.34 -25.83
N ALA A 51 4.37 -51.59 -24.74
CA ALA A 51 5.14 -50.37 -24.48
C ALA A 51 6.61 -50.71 -24.17
N LYS A 52 7.55 -49.92 -24.71
CA LYS A 52 9.00 -50.05 -24.45
C LYS A 52 9.64 -48.67 -24.34
N THR A 53 10.65 -48.53 -23.50
CA THR A 53 11.43 -47.27 -23.38
C THR A 53 12.18 -46.91 -24.67
N THR A 54 12.45 -47.89 -25.53
CA THR A 54 13.08 -47.73 -26.85
C THR A 54 12.09 -47.62 -28.01
N ALA A 55 10.78 -47.77 -27.77
CA ALA A 55 9.77 -47.66 -28.81
C ALA A 55 9.48 -46.19 -29.16
N SER A 56 8.97 -45.96 -30.37
CA SER A 56 8.53 -44.62 -30.77
C SER A 56 7.31 -44.17 -29.96
N ALA A 57 7.10 -42.85 -29.89
CA ALA A 57 5.96 -42.27 -29.19
C ALA A 57 4.62 -42.83 -29.67
N ALA A 58 4.45 -43.00 -30.99
CA ALA A 58 3.26 -43.60 -31.58
C ALA A 58 3.04 -45.07 -31.16
N GLN A 59 4.11 -45.86 -31.02
CA GLN A 59 4.03 -47.25 -30.56
C GLN A 59 3.60 -47.33 -29.09
N ASN A 60 4.22 -46.53 -28.23
CA ASN A 60 3.86 -46.45 -26.82
C ASN A 60 2.44 -45.90 -26.61
N GLN A 61 2.04 -44.86 -27.33
CA GLN A 61 0.67 -44.32 -27.30
C GLN A 61 -0.35 -45.43 -27.59
N ARG A 62 -0.13 -46.22 -28.66
CA ARG A 62 -1.00 -47.36 -28.98
C ARG A 62 -1.01 -48.43 -27.89
N ALA A 63 0.14 -48.75 -27.29
CA ALA A 63 0.23 -49.73 -26.22
C ALA A 63 -0.51 -49.28 -24.95
N ILE A 64 -0.34 -48.03 -24.54
CA ILE A 64 -1.01 -47.45 -23.38
C ILE A 64 -2.53 -47.39 -23.61
N GLN A 65 -2.97 -46.95 -24.79
CA GLN A 65 -4.39 -46.92 -25.14
C GLN A 65 -5.03 -48.33 -25.17
N LYS A 66 -4.28 -49.36 -25.59
CA LYS A 66 -4.74 -50.75 -25.47
C LYS A 66 -4.92 -51.19 -24.02
N ALA A 67 -4.01 -50.80 -23.12
CA ALA A 67 -4.11 -51.09 -21.69
C ALA A 67 -5.34 -50.41 -21.07
N ILE A 68 -5.58 -49.14 -21.41
CA ILE A 68 -6.77 -48.38 -20.99
C ILE A 68 -8.05 -49.06 -21.50
N ALA A 69 -8.13 -49.35 -22.79
CA ALA A 69 -9.31 -49.99 -23.39
C ALA A 69 -9.57 -51.39 -22.81
N PHE A 70 -8.52 -52.14 -22.49
CA PHE A 70 -8.63 -53.45 -21.85
C PHE A 70 -9.27 -53.34 -20.46
N LEU A 71 -8.78 -52.45 -19.60
CA LEU A 71 -9.36 -52.26 -18.27
C LEU A 71 -10.74 -51.63 -18.31
N ALA A 72 -11.01 -50.70 -19.22
CA ALA A 72 -12.33 -50.11 -19.39
C ALA A 72 -13.41 -51.17 -19.67
N ARG A 73 -13.09 -52.17 -20.52
CA ARG A 73 -13.99 -53.32 -20.78
C ARG A 73 -14.20 -54.24 -19.59
N GLN A 74 -13.30 -54.21 -18.60
CA GLN A 74 -13.41 -54.98 -17.36
C GLN A 74 -14.09 -54.19 -16.23
N GLY A 75 -14.57 -52.97 -16.50
CA GLY A 75 -15.18 -52.11 -15.49
C GLY A 75 -14.16 -51.28 -14.70
N GLY A 76 -13.03 -50.92 -15.30
CA GLY A 76 -12.05 -49.99 -14.72
C GLY A 76 -10.86 -50.65 -14.01
N GLY A 77 -9.93 -49.84 -13.53
CA GLY A 77 -8.73 -50.25 -12.81
C GLY A 77 -7.52 -49.35 -13.08
N LYS A 78 -6.35 -49.83 -12.66
CA LYS A 78 -5.08 -49.10 -12.69
C LYS A 78 -4.22 -49.46 -13.90
N VAL A 79 -3.95 -48.50 -14.77
CA VAL A 79 -2.95 -48.60 -15.84
C VAL A 79 -1.62 -48.07 -15.32
N VAL A 80 -0.66 -48.95 -15.09
CA VAL A 80 0.63 -48.64 -14.46
C VAL A 80 1.69 -48.36 -15.52
N VAL A 81 2.25 -47.14 -15.48
CA VAL A 81 3.48 -46.72 -16.17
C VAL A 81 4.64 -46.94 -15.19
N PRO A 82 5.46 -47.99 -15.36
CA PRO A 82 6.53 -48.32 -14.42
C PRO A 82 7.74 -47.39 -14.60
N ALA A 83 8.73 -47.50 -13.72
CA ALA A 83 9.97 -46.75 -13.82
C ALA A 83 10.61 -46.82 -15.22
N GLY A 84 11.20 -45.70 -15.66
CA GLY A 84 11.78 -45.55 -16.99
C GLY A 84 11.20 -44.37 -17.77
N LYS A 85 11.80 -44.09 -18.94
CA LYS A 85 11.40 -42.99 -19.82
C LYS A 85 10.48 -43.48 -20.94
N TRP A 86 9.26 -42.95 -20.99
CA TRP A 86 8.19 -43.37 -21.89
C TRP A 86 7.74 -42.21 -22.76
N HIS A 87 8.21 -42.15 -24.00
CA HIS A 87 7.69 -41.18 -24.97
C HIS A 87 6.30 -41.61 -25.43
N THR A 88 5.36 -40.67 -25.53
CA THR A 88 3.99 -40.92 -26.03
C THR A 88 3.41 -39.68 -26.72
N GLY A 89 2.34 -39.87 -27.49
CA GLY A 89 1.40 -38.80 -27.85
C GLY A 89 0.22 -38.75 -26.87
N ALA A 90 -0.84 -38.03 -27.24
CA ALA A 90 -2.02 -37.83 -26.38
C ALA A 90 -2.68 -39.14 -25.92
N LEU A 91 -3.11 -39.17 -24.66
CA LEU A 91 -3.79 -40.30 -24.03
C LEU A 91 -5.23 -39.92 -23.67
N ARG A 92 -6.18 -40.81 -23.98
CA ARG A 92 -7.60 -40.62 -23.68
C ARG A 92 -8.03 -41.62 -22.62
N LEU A 93 -8.35 -41.13 -21.43
CA LEU A 93 -8.87 -41.94 -20.34
C LEU A 93 -10.37 -42.19 -20.53
N SER A 94 -10.85 -43.28 -19.94
CA SER A 94 -12.27 -43.69 -19.91
C SER A 94 -12.72 -43.80 -18.46
N SER A 95 -14.03 -43.94 -18.22
CA SER A 95 -14.56 -44.06 -16.87
C SER A 95 -13.94 -45.23 -16.09
N GLY A 96 -13.69 -45.02 -14.79
CA GLY A 96 -13.12 -46.01 -13.87
C GLY A 96 -11.62 -46.27 -14.05
N ILE A 97 -10.90 -45.43 -14.81
CA ILE A 97 -9.47 -45.62 -15.09
C ILE A 97 -8.61 -44.73 -14.20
N GLU A 98 -7.61 -45.34 -13.58
CA GLU A 98 -6.51 -44.67 -12.92
C GLU A 98 -5.22 -44.86 -13.74
N LEU A 99 -4.63 -43.79 -14.25
CA LEU A 99 -3.29 -43.80 -14.85
C LEU A 99 -2.25 -43.55 -13.75
N VAL A 100 -1.52 -44.60 -13.37
CA VAL A 100 -0.50 -44.55 -12.31
C VAL A 100 0.88 -44.36 -12.94
N VAL A 101 1.47 -43.17 -12.78
CA VAL A 101 2.85 -42.87 -13.17
C VAL A 101 3.76 -43.14 -11.97
N SER A 102 4.34 -44.35 -11.93
CA SER A 102 5.11 -44.81 -10.78
C SER A 102 6.34 -43.95 -10.51
N LYS A 103 6.87 -44.05 -9.29
CA LYS A 103 8.16 -43.47 -8.94
C LYS A 103 9.23 -43.81 -9.98
N ASP A 104 10.08 -42.85 -10.29
CA ASP A 104 11.15 -42.93 -11.30
C ASP A 104 10.67 -43.17 -12.74
N ALA A 105 9.35 -43.07 -13.00
CA ALA A 105 8.80 -43.02 -14.35
C ALA A 105 8.78 -41.57 -14.86
N LEU A 106 9.18 -41.39 -16.12
CA LEU A 106 9.00 -40.16 -16.89
C LEU A 106 8.09 -40.46 -18.07
N LEU A 107 6.84 -40.00 -18.00
CA LEU A 107 5.89 -40.02 -19.12
C LEU A 107 6.06 -38.71 -19.90
N GLN A 108 6.77 -38.75 -21.04
CA GLN A 108 7.10 -37.57 -21.83
C GLN A 108 6.25 -37.50 -23.09
N PHE A 109 5.49 -36.42 -23.23
CA PHE A 109 4.69 -36.11 -24.40
C PHE A 109 5.55 -35.43 -25.47
N VAL A 110 5.55 -35.96 -26.69
CA VAL A 110 6.41 -35.46 -27.78
C VAL A 110 5.70 -34.40 -28.62
N PHE A 111 6.44 -33.44 -29.18
CA PHE A 111 5.90 -32.47 -30.14
C PHE A 111 5.70 -33.08 -31.54
N GLU A 112 4.85 -34.10 -31.64
CA GLU A 112 4.44 -34.72 -32.89
C GLU A 112 2.92 -34.55 -33.07
N ARG A 113 2.51 -33.43 -33.68
CA ARG A 113 1.11 -32.97 -33.78
C ARG A 113 0.13 -34.00 -34.37
N SER A 114 0.60 -34.94 -35.20
CA SER A 114 -0.20 -36.06 -35.72
C SER A 114 -0.69 -37.02 -34.64
N LEU A 115 -0.02 -37.06 -33.47
CA LEU A 115 -0.39 -37.90 -32.33
C LEU A 115 -1.42 -37.23 -31.39
N TYR A 116 -1.92 -36.05 -31.75
CA TYR A 116 -2.89 -35.26 -30.99
C TYR A 116 -4.16 -35.08 -31.83
N PRO A 117 -5.08 -36.06 -31.87
CA PRO A 117 -6.29 -35.96 -32.67
C PRO A 117 -7.17 -34.78 -32.20
N LEU A 118 -8.02 -34.26 -33.08
CA LEU A 118 -8.95 -33.20 -32.68
C LEU A 118 -10.03 -33.74 -31.74
N VAL A 119 -10.27 -33.01 -30.65
CA VAL A 119 -11.29 -33.35 -29.64
C VAL A 119 -12.05 -32.11 -29.18
N LYS A 120 -13.20 -32.34 -28.57
CA LYS A 120 -13.98 -31.31 -27.87
C LYS A 120 -13.25 -30.81 -26.63
N THR A 121 -12.90 -29.53 -26.60
CA THR A 121 -12.22 -28.86 -25.48
C THR A 121 -12.63 -27.38 -25.41
N SER A 122 -11.98 -26.61 -24.53
CA SER A 122 -12.10 -25.15 -24.41
C SER A 122 -10.72 -24.51 -24.54
N TRP A 123 -10.64 -23.34 -25.15
CA TRP A 123 -9.42 -22.54 -25.24
C TRP A 123 -9.69 -21.12 -24.74
N GLU A 124 -9.04 -20.69 -23.66
CA GLU A 124 -9.30 -19.42 -22.94
C GLU A 124 -10.79 -19.15 -22.66
N GLY A 125 -11.52 -20.20 -22.27
CA GLY A 125 -12.94 -20.15 -21.91
C GLY A 125 -13.93 -20.11 -23.07
N MET A 126 -13.51 -20.55 -24.26
CA MET A 126 -14.35 -20.66 -25.46
C MET A 126 -14.31 -22.10 -25.98
N MET A 127 -15.48 -22.74 -26.13
CA MET A 127 -15.59 -24.11 -26.61
C MET A 127 -15.11 -24.23 -28.07
N CYS A 128 -14.32 -25.25 -28.36
CA CYS A 128 -13.87 -25.57 -29.72
C CYS A 128 -13.52 -27.05 -29.89
N TRP A 129 -13.28 -27.45 -31.14
CA TRP A 129 -12.49 -28.63 -31.47
C TRP A 129 -11.05 -28.21 -31.72
N ASN A 130 -10.10 -28.76 -30.97
CA ASN A 130 -8.68 -28.47 -31.13
C ASN A 130 -7.84 -29.73 -30.86
N TYR A 131 -6.52 -29.64 -30.97
CA TYR A 131 -5.59 -30.69 -30.55
C TYR A 131 -6.00 -31.29 -29.21
N SER A 132 -5.95 -32.63 -29.13
CA SER A 132 -6.14 -33.33 -27.86
C SER A 132 -5.21 -32.75 -26.80
N PRO A 133 -5.71 -32.53 -25.58
CA PRO A 133 -4.87 -32.41 -24.39
C PRO A 133 -3.96 -33.64 -24.25
N CYS A 134 -2.82 -33.49 -23.58
CA CYS A 134 -1.86 -34.59 -23.43
C CYS A 134 -2.50 -35.78 -22.70
N ILE A 135 -3.24 -35.51 -21.62
CA ILE A 135 -4.13 -36.46 -20.94
C ILE A 135 -5.54 -35.89 -20.98
N TYR A 136 -6.48 -36.65 -21.55
CA TYR A 136 -7.82 -36.17 -21.85
C TYR A 136 -8.90 -37.15 -21.39
N SER A 137 -10.02 -36.66 -20.88
CA SER A 137 -11.27 -37.41 -20.78
C SER A 137 -12.46 -36.55 -21.18
N PHE A 138 -13.54 -37.19 -21.63
CA PHE A 138 -14.78 -36.52 -22.01
C PHE A 138 -15.97 -37.32 -21.51
N GLY A 139 -16.85 -36.70 -20.71
CA GLY A 139 -18.06 -37.35 -20.20
C GLY A 139 -17.77 -38.61 -19.40
N SER A 140 -16.68 -38.62 -18.63
CA SER A 140 -16.18 -39.82 -17.93
C SER A 140 -16.22 -39.66 -16.42
N ASP A 141 -16.59 -40.73 -15.74
CA ASP A 141 -16.73 -40.82 -14.30
C ASP A 141 -15.54 -41.59 -13.69
N ASP A 142 -15.09 -41.23 -12.50
CA ASP A 142 -14.05 -41.96 -11.77
C ASP A 142 -12.73 -42.06 -12.56
N VAL A 143 -12.16 -40.91 -12.92
CA VAL A 143 -10.91 -40.81 -13.70
C VAL A 143 -9.80 -40.25 -12.83
N VAL A 144 -8.67 -40.96 -12.74
CA VAL A 144 -7.55 -40.59 -11.87
C VAL A 144 -6.24 -40.55 -12.64
N VAL A 145 -5.41 -39.54 -12.37
CA VAL A 145 -3.99 -39.50 -12.72
C VAL A 145 -3.21 -39.45 -11.42
N SER A 146 -2.39 -40.46 -11.14
CA SER A 146 -1.74 -40.61 -9.83
C SER A 146 -0.30 -41.11 -9.94
N GLY A 147 0.38 -41.17 -8.79
CA GLY A 147 1.71 -41.76 -8.62
C GLY A 147 2.75 -40.72 -8.18
N GLU A 148 4.02 -41.14 -8.11
CA GLU A 148 5.14 -40.31 -7.66
C GLU A 148 6.10 -39.96 -8.82
N GLY A 149 5.75 -40.36 -10.05
CA GLY A 149 6.54 -40.11 -11.23
C GLY A 149 6.32 -38.71 -11.81
N THR A 150 6.98 -38.48 -12.95
CA THR A 150 6.97 -37.20 -13.66
C THR A 150 6.19 -37.32 -14.97
N ILE A 151 5.35 -36.33 -15.23
CA ILE A 151 4.64 -36.13 -16.49
C ILE A 151 5.19 -34.84 -17.12
N ASP A 152 5.78 -34.94 -18.31
CA ASP A 152 6.38 -33.82 -19.04
C ASP A 152 5.57 -33.56 -20.32
N GLY A 153 4.98 -32.38 -20.44
CA GLY A 153 4.16 -31.95 -21.57
C GLY A 153 4.92 -31.64 -22.86
N GLY A 154 6.25 -31.54 -22.79
CA GLY A 154 7.11 -31.28 -23.94
C GLY A 154 6.96 -29.86 -24.51
N GLY A 155 6.51 -28.88 -23.73
CA GLY A 155 6.56 -27.45 -24.06
C GLY A 155 7.98 -26.87 -23.92
N SER A 156 8.40 -26.06 -24.88
CA SER A 156 9.70 -25.37 -24.87
C SER A 156 9.68 -24.17 -25.81
N ASN A 157 10.77 -23.42 -25.90
CA ASN A 157 10.89 -22.35 -26.89
C ASN A 157 10.98 -22.89 -28.33
N GLU A 158 11.21 -24.19 -28.51
CA GLU A 158 11.23 -24.86 -29.80
C GLU A 158 9.90 -25.58 -30.12
N THR A 159 9.08 -25.84 -29.10
CA THR A 159 7.87 -26.67 -29.20
C THR A 159 6.69 -26.05 -28.45
N TRP A 160 5.52 -26.01 -29.09
CA TRP A 160 4.30 -25.42 -28.55
C TRP A 160 4.37 -23.92 -28.20
N TRP A 161 5.21 -23.48 -27.27
CA TRP A 161 5.22 -22.11 -26.72
C TRP A 161 5.38 -20.99 -27.77
N PRO A 162 6.09 -21.17 -28.91
CA PRO A 162 6.10 -20.17 -29.99
C PRO A 162 4.70 -19.81 -30.50
N MET A 163 3.73 -20.71 -30.37
CA MET A 163 2.35 -20.47 -30.80
C MET A 163 1.63 -19.40 -29.95
N CYS A 164 2.17 -19.01 -28.78
CA CYS A 164 1.63 -17.89 -28.00
C CYS A 164 1.81 -16.52 -28.68
N GLY A 165 2.76 -16.42 -29.64
CA GLY A 165 3.03 -15.19 -30.38
C GLY A 165 3.97 -14.20 -29.69
N LYS A 166 4.71 -14.60 -28.64
CA LYS A 166 5.68 -13.77 -27.93
C LYS A 166 7.12 -14.25 -28.17
N GLU A 167 8.02 -13.31 -28.49
CA GLU A 167 9.41 -13.61 -28.87
C GLU A 167 10.21 -14.30 -27.75
N VAL A 168 9.95 -13.94 -26.48
CA VAL A 168 10.58 -14.56 -25.30
C VAL A 168 10.30 -16.08 -25.21
N PHE A 169 9.25 -16.55 -25.87
CA PHE A 169 8.86 -17.95 -25.94
C PHE A 169 9.12 -18.60 -27.31
N GLY A 170 10.06 -18.05 -28.08
CA GLY A 170 10.51 -18.63 -29.36
C GLY A 170 9.63 -18.29 -30.58
N TYR A 171 8.64 -17.40 -30.45
CA TYR A 171 7.92 -16.88 -31.62
C TYR A 171 8.85 -16.01 -32.48
N VAL A 172 8.90 -16.27 -33.78
CA VAL A 172 9.65 -15.47 -34.73
C VAL A 172 8.72 -14.99 -35.83
N LYS A 173 8.51 -13.67 -35.91
CA LYS A 173 7.60 -13.05 -36.88
C LYS A 173 7.99 -13.44 -38.31
N GLY A 174 7.02 -13.94 -39.08
CA GLY A 174 7.22 -14.38 -40.47
C GLY A 174 7.81 -15.78 -40.61
N VAL A 175 8.39 -16.37 -39.57
CA VAL A 175 8.91 -17.75 -39.55
C VAL A 175 7.92 -18.69 -38.88
N THR A 176 7.44 -18.37 -37.68
CA THR A 176 6.41 -19.15 -36.99
C THR A 176 5.10 -19.04 -37.76
N LYS A 177 4.68 -20.14 -38.40
CA LYS A 177 3.46 -20.18 -39.24
C LYS A 177 2.19 -20.53 -38.48
N GLU A 178 2.32 -20.97 -37.23
CA GLU A 178 1.21 -21.35 -36.36
C GLU A 178 1.32 -20.57 -35.06
N ALA A 179 0.50 -19.53 -34.89
CA ALA A 179 0.42 -18.80 -33.63
C ALA A 179 -0.94 -18.13 -33.47
N GLN A 180 -1.41 -18.04 -32.22
CA GLN A 180 -2.71 -17.44 -31.87
C GLN A 180 -2.86 -15.99 -32.37
N VAL A 181 -1.73 -15.26 -32.43
CA VAL A 181 -1.64 -13.87 -32.90
C VAL A 181 -1.85 -13.71 -34.42
N LEU A 182 -1.81 -14.81 -35.19
CA LEU A 182 -2.10 -14.81 -36.63
C LEU A 182 -3.61 -14.81 -36.94
N GLY A 183 -4.46 -14.66 -35.91
CA GLY A 183 -5.90 -14.43 -36.05
C GLY A 183 -6.77 -15.53 -35.48
N SER A 184 -6.22 -16.70 -35.13
CA SER A 184 -7.01 -17.85 -34.64
C SER A 184 -7.75 -17.57 -33.34
N ARG A 185 -7.11 -16.87 -32.38
CA ARG A 185 -7.78 -16.44 -31.13
C ARG A 185 -8.98 -15.54 -31.43
N ARG A 186 -8.78 -14.53 -32.29
CA ARG A 186 -9.84 -13.60 -32.71
C ARG A 186 -10.97 -14.31 -33.44
N ARG A 187 -10.65 -15.29 -34.30
CA ARG A 187 -11.63 -16.09 -35.01
C ARG A 187 -12.48 -16.92 -34.05
N LEU A 188 -11.85 -17.60 -33.08
CA LEU A 188 -12.59 -18.36 -32.06
C LEU A 188 -13.46 -17.43 -31.20
N GLN A 189 -12.94 -16.28 -30.81
CA GLN A 189 -13.69 -15.26 -30.06
C GLN A 189 -14.92 -14.79 -30.83
N GLN A 190 -14.79 -14.46 -32.13
CA GLN A 190 -15.93 -14.08 -32.96
C GLN A 190 -16.95 -15.22 -33.08
N MET A 191 -16.50 -16.45 -33.34
CA MET A 191 -17.38 -17.62 -33.39
C MET A 191 -18.15 -17.86 -32.08
N ALA A 192 -17.52 -17.59 -30.93
CA ALA A 192 -18.17 -17.69 -29.62
C ALA A 192 -19.18 -16.56 -29.37
N GLU A 193 -18.86 -15.32 -29.77
CA GLU A 193 -19.81 -14.19 -29.70
C GLU A 193 -21.02 -14.39 -30.62
N ASP A 194 -20.81 -14.96 -31.81
CA ASP A 194 -21.85 -15.23 -32.81
C ASP A 194 -22.65 -16.52 -32.53
N ASP A 195 -22.41 -17.19 -31.40
CA ASP A 195 -23.04 -18.45 -31.00
C ASP A 195 -22.94 -19.55 -32.09
N VAL A 196 -21.81 -19.61 -32.80
CA VAL A 196 -21.53 -20.70 -33.76
C VAL A 196 -21.54 -22.02 -32.99
N PRO A 197 -22.21 -23.09 -33.44
CA PRO A 197 -22.26 -24.35 -32.69
C PRO A 197 -20.87 -24.93 -32.40
N TRP A 198 -20.69 -25.53 -31.21
CA TRP A 198 -19.40 -26.11 -30.77
C TRP A 198 -18.78 -27.03 -31.83
N ASP A 199 -19.59 -27.86 -32.48
CA ASP A 199 -19.14 -28.83 -33.49
C ASP A 199 -18.59 -28.22 -34.80
N GLU A 200 -18.86 -26.94 -35.04
CA GLU A 200 -18.40 -26.18 -36.20
C GLU A 200 -17.11 -25.39 -35.92
N ARG A 201 -16.77 -25.17 -34.65
CA ARG A 201 -15.59 -24.41 -34.21
C ARG A 201 -14.33 -25.28 -34.26
N ARG A 202 -13.89 -25.69 -35.46
CA ARG A 202 -12.78 -26.63 -35.68
C ARG A 202 -11.44 -25.92 -35.99
N PHE A 203 -10.45 -26.19 -35.14
CA PHE A 203 -9.08 -25.68 -35.23
C PHE A 203 -8.08 -26.86 -35.35
N GLY A 204 -6.85 -26.71 -34.84
CA GLY A 204 -5.77 -27.70 -34.95
C GLY A 204 -4.58 -27.20 -35.76
N LEU A 205 -4.09 -28.05 -36.67
CA LEU A 205 -2.93 -27.75 -37.52
C LEU A 205 -3.14 -26.48 -38.34
N GLY A 206 -2.13 -25.62 -38.39
CA GLY A 206 -2.22 -24.30 -39.04
C GLY A 206 -2.77 -23.18 -38.16
N TYR A 207 -3.44 -23.47 -37.04
CA TYR A 207 -4.12 -22.43 -36.25
C TYR A 207 -3.33 -21.93 -35.03
N GLY A 208 -2.39 -22.70 -34.49
CA GLY A 208 -1.56 -22.26 -33.37
C GLY A 208 -2.33 -22.07 -32.05
N LEU A 209 -3.36 -22.88 -31.80
CA LEU A 209 -4.03 -22.98 -30.49
C LEU A 209 -3.45 -24.19 -29.74
N ARG A 210 -2.73 -23.95 -28.65
CA ARG A 210 -2.01 -24.98 -27.89
C ARG A 210 -2.96 -25.86 -27.06
N PRO A 211 -2.67 -27.16 -26.88
CA PRO A 211 -3.43 -28.05 -25.99
C PRO A 211 -2.99 -27.94 -24.52
N GLN A 212 -3.86 -28.33 -23.59
CA GLN A 212 -3.55 -28.45 -22.17
C GLN A 212 -2.69 -29.69 -21.88
N LEU A 213 -2.06 -29.74 -20.69
CA LEU A 213 -1.43 -30.98 -20.23
C LEU A 213 -2.49 -31.99 -19.78
N ILE A 214 -3.35 -31.64 -18.82
CA ILE A 214 -4.44 -32.49 -18.34
C ILE A 214 -5.76 -31.75 -18.52
N ASN A 215 -6.72 -32.33 -19.22
CA ASN A 215 -8.06 -31.76 -19.37
C ASN A 215 -9.14 -32.82 -19.21
N PHE A 216 -9.90 -32.70 -18.13
CA PHE A 216 -11.11 -33.48 -17.91
C PHE A 216 -12.29 -32.64 -18.35
N VAL A 217 -13.08 -33.12 -19.30
CA VAL A 217 -14.22 -32.37 -19.85
C VAL A 217 -15.52 -33.08 -19.47
N LYS A 218 -16.43 -32.39 -18.80
CA LYS A 218 -17.74 -32.91 -18.38
C LYS A 218 -17.64 -34.22 -17.57
N GLY A 219 -16.62 -34.34 -16.72
CA GLY A 219 -16.38 -35.52 -15.89
C GLY A 219 -16.95 -35.40 -14.47
N ASN A 220 -17.10 -36.53 -13.79
CA ASN A 220 -17.52 -36.59 -12.39
C ASN A 220 -16.55 -37.47 -11.57
N ARG A 221 -16.18 -37.03 -10.37
CA ARG A 221 -15.19 -37.70 -9.50
C ARG A 221 -13.87 -37.89 -10.26
N VAL A 222 -13.20 -36.77 -10.55
CA VAL A 222 -11.91 -36.75 -11.24
C VAL A 222 -10.78 -36.32 -10.30
N ARG A 223 -9.61 -36.96 -10.40
CA ARG A 223 -8.49 -36.71 -9.48
C ARG A 223 -7.14 -36.63 -10.17
N VAL A 224 -6.31 -35.69 -9.73
CA VAL A 224 -4.86 -35.67 -10.00
C VAL A 224 -4.12 -35.69 -8.67
N SER A 225 -3.19 -36.62 -8.46
CA SER A 225 -2.47 -36.68 -7.17
C SER A 225 -1.05 -37.22 -7.22
N GLY A 226 -0.17 -36.64 -6.39
CA GLY A 226 1.21 -37.10 -6.14
C GLY A 226 2.23 -36.81 -7.25
N VAL A 227 1.78 -36.71 -8.50
CA VAL A 227 2.68 -36.58 -9.66
C VAL A 227 3.39 -35.24 -9.72
N THR A 228 4.55 -35.23 -10.37
CA THR A 228 5.22 -33.98 -10.80
C THR A 228 4.83 -33.66 -12.25
N LEU A 229 4.36 -32.44 -12.51
CA LEU A 229 3.92 -31.96 -13.83
C LEU A 229 4.89 -30.89 -14.34
N LEU A 230 5.51 -31.15 -15.50
CA LEU A 230 6.52 -30.29 -16.11
C LEU A 230 6.09 -29.80 -17.50
N ASN A 231 6.59 -28.61 -17.87
CA ASN A 231 6.66 -28.12 -19.25
C ASN A 231 5.34 -28.28 -20.03
N SER A 232 4.24 -27.80 -19.45
CA SER A 232 2.94 -27.86 -20.11
C SER A 232 2.96 -26.99 -21.38
N PRO A 233 2.31 -27.42 -22.48
CA PRO A 233 2.15 -26.56 -23.66
C PRO A 233 1.30 -25.30 -23.39
N PHE A 234 0.36 -25.38 -22.43
CA PHE A 234 -0.62 -24.34 -22.06
C PHE A 234 -1.01 -24.52 -20.57
N TRP A 235 -2.29 -24.37 -20.20
CA TRP A 235 -2.80 -24.69 -18.85
C TRP A 235 -2.45 -26.13 -18.44
N VAL A 236 -2.03 -26.30 -17.19
CA VAL A 236 -1.49 -27.57 -16.69
C VAL A 236 -2.63 -28.53 -16.31
N ILE A 237 -3.52 -28.15 -15.38
CA ILE A 237 -4.67 -28.98 -14.95
C ILE A 237 -5.98 -28.22 -15.21
N HIS A 238 -6.74 -28.62 -16.22
CA HIS A 238 -7.98 -27.96 -16.64
C HIS A 238 -9.19 -28.90 -16.51
N PRO A 239 -9.83 -28.99 -15.34
CA PRO A 239 -11.17 -29.56 -15.25
C PRO A 239 -12.18 -28.55 -15.80
N LEU A 240 -12.92 -28.96 -16.82
CA LEU A 240 -13.91 -28.16 -17.53
C LEU A 240 -15.29 -28.77 -17.36
N GLN A 241 -16.23 -28.01 -16.80
CA GLN A 241 -17.60 -28.44 -16.51
C GLN A 241 -17.66 -29.76 -15.73
N CYS A 242 -16.71 -29.96 -14.81
CA CYS A 242 -16.61 -31.18 -14.01
C CYS A 242 -17.32 -31.03 -12.66
N LYS A 243 -17.68 -32.17 -12.06
CA LYS A 243 -18.16 -32.24 -10.68
C LYS A 243 -17.26 -33.15 -9.84
N ASN A 244 -17.06 -32.82 -8.56
CA ASN A 244 -16.24 -33.61 -7.64
C ASN A 244 -14.80 -33.74 -8.15
N VAL A 245 -14.05 -32.64 -8.09
CA VAL A 245 -12.67 -32.56 -8.59
C VAL A 245 -11.71 -32.56 -7.42
N THR A 246 -10.66 -33.37 -7.45
CA THR A 246 -9.60 -33.37 -6.43
C THR A 246 -8.21 -33.22 -7.04
N VAL A 247 -7.44 -32.23 -6.59
CA VAL A 247 -6.00 -32.08 -6.86
C VAL A 247 -5.27 -32.14 -5.53
N ASP A 248 -4.42 -33.15 -5.34
CA ASP A 248 -3.84 -33.45 -4.02
C ASP A 248 -2.39 -33.90 -4.10
N GLY A 249 -1.48 -33.16 -3.47
CA GLY A 249 -0.07 -33.56 -3.40
C GLY A 249 0.68 -33.43 -4.73
N VAL A 250 0.20 -32.60 -5.65
CA VAL A 250 0.83 -32.42 -6.98
C VAL A 250 1.98 -31.41 -6.87
N LYS A 251 3.05 -31.63 -7.64
CA LYS A 251 4.10 -30.62 -7.84
C LYS A 251 4.06 -30.12 -9.27
N ILE A 252 3.88 -28.82 -9.47
CA ILE A 252 3.85 -28.19 -10.80
C ILE A 252 5.11 -27.33 -10.96
N TRP A 253 5.81 -27.52 -12.07
CA TRP A 253 6.89 -26.65 -12.50
C TRP A 253 6.74 -26.33 -13.99
N ASN A 254 6.28 -25.12 -14.30
CA ASN A 254 6.00 -24.74 -15.66
C ASN A 254 6.21 -23.23 -15.87
N GLU A 255 7.27 -22.84 -16.56
CA GLU A 255 7.57 -21.43 -16.88
C GLU A 255 6.99 -20.97 -18.24
N GLY A 256 6.21 -21.85 -18.89
CA GLY A 256 5.64 -21.60 -20.21
C GLY A 256 4.60 -20.47 -20.23
N PRO A 257 4.32 -19.89 -21.41
CA PRO A 257 3.29 -18.87 -21.59
C PRO A 257 1.89 -19.43 -21.32
N ASN A 258 1.05 -18.67 -20.59
CA ASN A 258 -0.26 -19.15 -20.14
C ASN A 258 -0.13 -20.47 -19.38
N GLY A 259 0.89 -20.53 -18.52
CA GLY A 259 1.30 -21.71 -17.79
C GLY A 259 0.55 -21.88 -16.48
N ASP A 260 -0.76 -21.60 -16.46
CA ASP A 260 -1.61 -21.65 -15.28
C ASP A 260 -1.56 -23.07 -14.64
N GLY A 261 -1.52 -23.14 -13.32
CA GLY A 261 -1.32 -24.40 -12.59
C GLY A 261 -2.57 -25.27 -12.53
N CYS A 262 -3.67 -24.72 -12.01
CA CYS A 262 -4.96 -25.40 -11.99
C CYS A 262 -6.12 -24.45 -12.30
N ASP A 263 -6.93 -24.84 -13.28
CA ASP A 263 -7.98 -24.03 -13.88
C ASP A 263 -9.37 -24.65 -13.75
N PRO A 264 -9.98 -24.72 -12.54
CA PRO A 264 -11.37 -25.16 -12.43
C PRO A 264 -12.30 -24.23 -13.21
N GLU A 265 -12.83 -24.72 -14.33
CA GLU A 265 -13.67 -23.94 -15.23
C GLU A 265 -15.12 -24.48 -15.23
N ALA A 266 -16.06 -23.67 -14.73
CA ALA A 266 -17.46 -24.05 -14.55
C ALA A 266 -17.63 -25.36 -13.75
N CYS A 267 -16.77 -25.58 -12.73
CA CYS A 267 -16.74 -26.79 -11.93
C CYS A 267 -17.57 -26.67 -10.64
N GLU A 268 -18.06 -27.80 -10.13
CA GLU A 268 -18.77 -27.88 -8.85
C GLU A 268 -18.07 -28.87 -7.91
N ASN A 269 -17.91 -28.50 -6.63
CA ASN A 269 -17.31 -29.32 -5.59
C ASN A 269 -15.84 -29.67 -5.92
N VAL A 270 -14.94 -28.74 -5.65
CA VAL A 270 -13.51 -28.84 -6.00
C VAL A 270 -12.67 -28.77 -4.73
N LEU A 271 -11.71 -29.70 -4.59
CA LEU A 271 -10.68 -29.69 -3.55
C LEU A 271 -9.30 -29.59 -4.19
N ILE A 272 -8.56 -28.53 -3.88
CA ILE A 272 -7.14 -28.37 -4.23
C ILE A 272 -6.36 -28.32 -2.92
N GLN A 273 -5.49 -29.29 -2.66
CA GLN A 273 -4.75 -29.32 -1.41
C GLN A 273 -3.33 -29.88 -1.53
N ASN A 274 -2.49 -29.54 -0.56
CA ASN A 274 -1.12 -30.07 -0.42
C ASN A 274 -0.27 -29.91 -1.70
N THR A 275 -0.59 -28.93 -2.55
CA THR A 275 -0.03 -28.81 -3.89
C THR A 275 0.99 -27.67 -3.94
N HIS A 276 2.08 -27.91 -4.67
CA HIS A 276 3.14 -26.93 -4.88
C HIS A 276 3.09 -26.39 -6.31
N PHE A 277 2.94 -25.08 -6.43
CA PHE A 277 2.82 -24.36 -7.70
C PHE A 277 4.06 -23.51 -7.98
N HIS A 278 4.75 -23.80 -9.07
CA HIS A 278 5.71 -22.93 -9.73
C HIS A 278 5.24 -22.71 -11.17
N THR A 279 4.68 -21.53 -11.46
CA THR A 279 3.92 -21.29 -12.70
C THR A 279 4.36 -20.01 -13.41
N GLY A 280 4.35 -20.03 -14.75
CA GLY A 280 4.64 -18.89 -15.62
C GLY A 280 3.45 -17.92 -15.79
N ASP A 281 2.30 -18.24 -15.21
CA ASP A 281 1.10 -17.39 -15.13
C ASP A 281 0.44 -17.60 -13.74
N ASP A 282 -0.89 -17.64 -13.61
CA ASP A 282 -1.56 -17.81 -12.32
C ASP A 282 -1.38 -19.23 -11.72
N CYS A 283 -1.13 -19.37 -10.41
CA CYS A 283 -1.01 -20.68 -9.76
C CYS A 283 -2.33 -21.46 -9.81
N ILE A 284 -3.41 -20.81 -9.38
CA ILE A 284 -4.78 -21.31 -9.45
C ILE A 284 -5.65 -20.24 -10.10
N ALA A 285 -6.36 -20.58 -11.17
CA ALA A 285 -7.23 -19.67 -11.89
C ALA A 285 -8.65 -20.25 -12.05
N ILE A 286 -9.55 -19.85 -11.17
CA ILE A 286 -10.96 -20.26 -11.19
C ILE A 286 -11.69 -19.48 -12.28
N LYS A 287 -12.37 -20.22 -13.16
CA LYS A 287 -13.01 -19.70 -14.38
C LYS A 287 -14.42 -20.29 -14.57
N SER A 288 -15.17 -19.80 -15.53
CA SER A 288 -16.52 -20.23 -15.87
C SER A 288 -16.92 -19.73 -17.27
N GLY A 289 -16.01 -19.82 -18.24
CA GLY A 289 -16.26 -19.40 -19.62
C GLY A 289 -16.14 -17.89 -19.86
N ARG A 290 -15.95 -17.56 -21.13
CA ARG A 290 -15.72 -16.18 -21.62
C ARG A 290 -16.91 -15.66 -22.39
N ASN A 291 -17.31 -14.43 -22.07
CA ASN A 291 -18.34 -13.65 -22.77
C ASN A 291 -19.60 -14.45 -23.09
N ASN A 292 -20.04 -14.42 -24.36
CA ASN A 292 -21.31 -15.02 -24.77
C ASN A 292 -21.36 -16.52 -24.49
N ASP A 293 -20.27 -17.26 -24.77
CA ASP A 293 -20.20 -18.69 -24.48
C ASP A 293 -20.43 -18.95 -22.99
N GLY A 294 -19.67 -18.29 -22.11
CA GLY A 294 -19.85 -18.46 -20.66
C GLY A 294 -21.22 -18.03 -20.13
N ARG A 295 -21.80 -16.97 -20.70
CA ARG A 295 -23.18 -16.53 -20.37
C ARG A 295 -24.22 -17.55 -20.80
N LEU A 296 -24.07 -18.16 -21.98
CA LEU A 296 -24.97 -19.19 -22.49
C LEU A 296 -24.84 -20.51 -21.72
N TRP A 297 -23.63 -20.86 -21.26
CA TRP A 297 -23.43 -22.02 -20.38
C TRP A 297 -24.18 -21.83 -19.07
N ASN A 298 -24.22 -20.59 -18.55
CA ASN A 298 -24.89 -20.22 -17.30
C ASN A 298 -24.52 -21.17 -16.13
N GLN A 299 -23.24 -21.55 -16.08
CA GLN A 299 -22.71 -22.53 -15.14
C GLN A 299 -21.53 -21.91 -14.39
N PRO A 300 -21.70 -21.53 -13.12
CA PRO A 300 -20.61 -20.97 -12.34
C PRO A 300 -19.61 -22.04 -11.93
N SER A 301 -18.38 -21.62 -11.65
CA SER A 301 -17.49 -22.40 -10.78
C SER A 301 -17.89 -22.17 -9.32
N LYS A 302 -18.26 -23.24 -8.61
CA LYS A 302 -18.77 -23.12 -7.23
C LYS A 302 -18.32 -24.22 -6.30
N ASN A 303 -18.33 -23.90 -5.00
CA ASN A 303 -17.98 -24.80 -3.92
C ASN A 303 -16.54 -25.32 -4.06
N ILE A 304 -15.58 -24.42 -3.87
CA ILE A 304 -14.15 -24.69 -4.10
C ILE A 304 -13.38 -24.50 -2.80
N ILE A 305 -12.63 -25.52 -2.39
CA ILE A 305 -11.71 -25.49 -1.25
C ILE A 305 -10.28 -25.56 -1.76
N ILE A 306 -9.44 -24.62 -1.31
CA ILE A 306 -7.99 -24.55 -1.55
C ILE A 306 -7.30 -24.56 -0.19
N ARG A 307 -6.43 -25.53 0.10
CA ARG A 307 -5.74 -25.52 1.41
C ARG A 307 -4.35 -26.15 1.43
N ARG A 308 -3.49 -25.64 2.31
CA ARG A 308 -2.12 -26.19 2.51
C ARG A 308 -1.31 -26.23 1.22
N CYS A 309 -1.50 -25.22 0.36
CA CYS A 309 -0.75 -25.09 -0.89
C CYS A 309 0.44 -24.14 -0.72
N VAL A 310 1.46 -24.37 -1.53
CA VAL A 310 2.61 -23.46 -1.67
C VAL A 310 2.53 -22.85 -3.07
N MET A 311 2.44 -21.53 -3.14
CA MET A 311 2.50 -20.77 -4.40
C MET A 311 3.85 -20.07 -4.46
N GLU A 312 4.80 -20.69 -5.15
CA GLU A 312 6.19 -20.22 -5.23
C GLU A 312 6.34 -19.11 -6.28
N ASP A 313 5.62 -19.15 -7.41
CA ASP A 313 5.75 -18.12 -8.45
C ASP A 313 4.49 -18.01 -9.32
N GLY A 314 4.28 -16.85 -9.95
CA GLY A 314 3.18 -16.65 -10.92
C GLY A 314 2.55 -15.25 -10.98
N HIS A 315 1.60 -15.05 -11.89
CA HIS A 315 0.84 -13.79 -12.00
C HIS A 315 -0.18 -13.57 -10.86
N GLY A 316 -0.50 -14.63 -10.12
CA GLY A 316 -1.38 -14.61 -8.96
C GLY A 316 -1.45 -15.96 -8.24
N GLY A 317 -1.55 -15.94 -6.90
CA GLY A 317 -1.66 -17.17 -6.11
C GLY A 317 -3.05 -17.79 -6.17
N ILE A 318 -4.07 -17.04 -5.76
CA ILE A 318 -5.49 -17.42 -5.85
C ILE A 318 -6.18 -16.43 -6.79
N VAL A 319 -6.60 -16.91 -7.96
CA VAL A 319 -7.12 -16.05 -9.02
C VAL A 319 -8.54 -16.45 -9.42
N ILE A 320 -9.40 -15.43 -9.57
CA ILE A 320 -10.74 -15.56 -10.13
C ILE A 320 -10.79 -14.74 -11.42
N GLY A 321 -11.04 -15.42 -12.54
CA GLY A 321 -11.15 -14.82 -13.87
C GLY A 321 -9.95 -15.02 -14.80
N SER A 322 -9.92 -14.37 -15.96
CA SER A 322 -10.86 -13.31 -16.37
C SER A 322 -12.17 -13.85 -16.93
N GLU A 323 -12.18 -15.12 -17.29
CA GLU A 323 -13.28 -15.86 -17.89
C GLU A 323 -14.29 -16.23 -16.80
N ILE A 324 -15.08 -15.26 -16.31
CA ILE A 324 -16.04 -15.45 -15.21
C ILE A 324 -17.51 -15.34 -15.64
N SER A 325 -17.80 -15.43 -16.93
CA SER A 325 -19.12 -15.07 -17.46
C SER A 325 -20.27 -15.93 -16.93
N GLY A 326 -20.02 -17.21 -16.64
CA GLY A 326 -20.95 -18.09 -15.93
C GLY A 326 -21.04 -17.87 -14.41
N GLY A 327 -20.13 -17.10 -13.82
CA GLY A 327 -20.05 -16.77 -12.40
C GLY A 327 -19.04 -17.60 -11.59
N CYS A 328 -18.73 -17.13 -10.39
CA CYS A 328 -17.89 -17.82 -9.41
C CYS A 328 -18.44 -17.59 -8.01
N MET A 329 -18.70 -18.65 -7.25
CA MET A 329 -19.25 -18.50 -5.90
C MET A 329 -18.74 -19.53 -4.90
N ASN A 330 -18.66 -19.15 -3.63
CA ASN A 330 -18.29 -20.04 -2.53
C ASN A 330 -16.88 -20.64 -2.72
N VAL A 331 -15.87 -19.78 -2.65
CA VAL A 331 -14.45 -20.15 -2.70
C VAL A 331 -13.85 -19.98 -1.31
N PHE A 332 -13.20 -21.01 -0.80
CA PHE A 332 -12.56 -21.03 0.49
C PHE A 332 -11.09 -21.39 0.32
N ALA A 333 -10.19 -20.48 0.69
CA ALA A 333 -8.75 -20.70 0.66
C ALA A 333 -8.16 -20.55 2.07
N GLU A 334 -7.41 -21.54 2.55
CA GLU A 334 -6.77 -21.46 3.88
C GLU A 334 -5.39 -22.11 3.98
N ASP A 335 -4.61 -21.70 4.98
CA ASP A 335 -3.34 -22.33 5.35
C ASP A 335 -2.32 -22.42 4.20
N CYS A 336 -2.30 -21.41 3.33
CA CYS A 336 -1.38 -21.36 2.19
C CYS A 336 -0.16 -20.49 2.48
N THR A 337 0.96 -20.80 1.81
CA THR A 337 2.18 -19.99 1.85
C THR A 337 2.52 -19.47 0.46
N MET A 338 2.90 -18.20 0.37
CA MET A 338 3.30 -17.56 -0.87
C MET A 338 4.56 -16.70 -0.64
N ASP A 339 5.62 -16.85 -1.42
CA ASP A 339 6.82 -16.02 -1.23
C ASP A 339 7.68 -15.96 -2.49
N SER A 340 7.51 -14.91 -3.29
CA SER A 340 8.41 -14.65 -4.41
C SER A 340 8.35 -13.21 -4.89
N PRO A 341 9.50 -12.62 -5.29
CA PRO A 341 9.52 -11.31 -5.95
C PRO A 341 8.91 -11.33 -7.36
N HIS A 342 8.68 -12.52 -7.93
CA HIS A 342 8.08 -12.73 -9.24
C HIS A 342 6.59 -13.10 -9.15
N LEU A 343 6.11 -13.51 -7.96
CA LEU A 343 4.68 -13.60 -7.67
C LEU A 343 4.06 -12.20 -7.69
N ASP A 344 3.17 -11.93 -8.64
CA ASP A 344 2.60 -10.59 -8.79
C ASP A 344 1.57 -10.27 -7.68
N ARG A 345 0.66 -11.20 -7.37
CA ARG A 345 -0.53 -10.94 -6.52
C ARG A 345 -0.90 -12.15 -5.65
N VAL A 346 -1.45 -11.92 -4.46
CA VAL A 346 -1.87 -13.00 -3.55
C VAL A 346 -3.30 -13.43 -3.87
N LEU A 347 -4.28 -12.55 -3.65
CA LEU A 347 -5.66 -12.70 -4.13
C LEU A 347 -5.88 -11.78 -5.33
N ARG A 348 -6.29 -12.33 -6.47
CA ARG A 348 -6.53 -11.59 -7.71
C ARG A 348 -7.91 -11.88 -8.28
N ILE A 349 -8.72 -10.84 -8.44
CA ILE A 349 -10.00 -10.89 -9.14
C ILE A 349 -9.88 -10.03 -10.40
N LYS A 350 -10.13 -10.61 -11.57
CA LYS A 350 -10.02 -9.93 -12.87
C LYS A 350 -11.29 -10.14 -13.70
N THR A 351 -11.86 -9.05 -14.22
CA THR A 351 -13.03 -9.08 -15.10
C THR A 351 -13.15 -7.76 -15.88
N ASN A 352 -14.12 -7.66 -16.79
CA ASN A 352 -14.47 -6.46 -17.54
C ASN A 352 -15.95 -6.48 -17.96
N ASN A 353 -16.42 -5.40 -18.60
CA ASN A 353 -17.81 -5.27 -19.04
C ASN A 353 -18.17 -6.01 -20.34
N CYS A 354 -17.28 -6.85 -20.86
CA CYS A 354 -17.62 -7.90 -21.83
C CYS A 354 -18.20 -9.13 -21.14
N ARG A 355 -17.80 -9.39 -19.89
CA ARG A 355 -18.02 -10.68 -19.24
C ARG A 355 -19.43 -10.85 -18.71
N GLY A 356 -19.97 -9.86 -18.00
CA GLY A 356 -21.07 -10.05 -17.07
C GLY A 356 -20.65 -10.98 -15.93
N GLY A 357 -21.57 -11.83 -15.46
CA GLY A 357 -21.30 -12.80 -14.41
C GLY A 357 -21.18 -12.16 -13.01
N ARG A 358 -21.26 -13.01 -12.00
CA ARG A 358 -21.13 -12.63 -10.60
C ARG A 358 -20.02 -13.41 -9.93
N ILE A 359 -19.17 -12.72 -9.20
CA ILE A 359 -18.17 -13.28 -8.30
C ILE A 359 -18.61 -12.96 -6.88
N GLU A 360 -18.94 -13.96 -6.07
CA GLU A 360 -19.43 -13.77 -4.71
C GLU A 360 -18.91 -14.80 -3.70
N ASN A 361 -18.85 -14.42 -2.42
CA ASN A 361 -18.44 -15.30 -1.32
C ASN A 361 -17.04 -15.90 -1.54
N ILE A 362 -16.05 -15.02 -1.66
CA ILE A 362 -14.64 -15.39 -1.80
C ILE A 362 -13.95 -15.20 -0.44
N ASN A 363 -13.53 -16.30 0.17
CA ASN A 363 -13.00 -16.34 1.54
C ASN A 363 -11.55 -16.81 1.53
N VAL A 364 -10.63 -15.99 2.05
CA VAL A 364 -9.20 -16.30 2.16
C VAL A 364 -8.77 -16.12 3.61
N ARG A 365 -8.27 -17.16 4.27
CA ARG A 365 -7.77 -17.05 5.66
C ARG A 365 -6.41 -17.69 5.89
N ARG A 366 -5.68 -17.23 6.92
CA ARG A 366 -4.41 -17.84 7.37
C ARG A 366 -3.42 -18.07 6.22
N VAL A 367 -3.17 -17.02 5.44
CA VAL A 367 -2.18 -17.04 4.36
C VAL A 367 -0.94 -16.28 4.80
N LYS A 368 0.22 -16.95 4.74
CA LYS A 368 1.51 -16.34 5.04
C LYS A 368 2.19 -15.92 3.74
N VAL A 369 2.46 -14.62 3.60
CA VAL A 369 3.12 -14.05 2.42
C VAL A 369 4.47 -13.48 2.83
N GLY A 370 5.56 -13.99 2.23
CA GLY A 370 6.87 -13.35 2.36
C GLY A 370 6.87 -12.06 1.54
N GLN A 371 6.84 -12.17 0.22
CA GLN A 371 6.66 -11.03 -0.67
C GLN A 371 5.78 -11.34 -1.89
N CYS A 372 5.16 -10.29 -2.42
CA CYS A 372 4.61 -10.26 -3.77
C CYS A 372 4.95 -8.92 -4.45
N LYS A 373 4.93 -8.86 -5.78
CA LYS A 373 5.40 -7.70 -6.54
C LYS A 373 4.40 -6.54 -6.58
N GLU A 374 3.12 -6.82 -6.80
CA GLU A 374 2.09 -5.78 -6.96
C GLU A 374 1.23 -5.62 -5.72
N ALA A 375 0.34 -6.56 -5.41
CA ALA A 375 -0.69 -6.36 -4.40
C ALA A 375 -1.03 -7.63 -3.62
N VAL A 376 -1.34 -7.49 -2.33
CA VAL A 376 -1.89 -8.60 -1.55
C VAL A 376 -3.33 -8.89 -2.01
N VAL A 377 -4.17 -7.86 -2.12
CA VAL A 377 -5.52 -8.00 -2.68
C VAL A 377 -5.66 -7.11 -3.90
N LYS A 378 -5.94 -7.72 -5.07
CA LYS A 378 -6.23 -7.02 -6.32
C LYS A 378 -7.63 -7.37 -6.81
N ILE A 379 -8.46 -6.35 -7.00
CA ILE A 379 -9.73 -6.46 -7.71
C ILE A 379 -9.68 -5.52 -8.92
N ASN A 380 -9.90 -6.05 -10.13
CA ASN A 380 -9.88 -5.27 -11.36
C ASN A 380 -11.08 -5.58 -12.26
N LEU A 381 -11.97 -4.60 -12.41
CA LEU A 381 -13.12 -4.67 -13.32
C LEU A 381 -12.85 -4.00 -14.68
N ASP A 382 -11.60 -3.62 -14.95
CA ASP A 382 -11.17 -3.04 -16.23
C ASP A 382 -10.03 -3.86 -16.85
N TYR A 383 -10.13 -5.19 -16.79
CA TYR A 383 -9.16 -6.10 -17.40
C TYR A 383 -9.29 -6.14 -18.93
N GLU A 384 -8.18 -6.09 -19.69
CA GLU A 384 -8.20 -6.05 -21.17
C GLU A 384 -9.26 -5.07 -21.73
N PRO A 385 -9.18 -3.76 -21.44
CA PRO A 385 -10.24 -2.81 -21.77
C PRO A 385 -10.49 -2.68 -23.28
N GLN A 386 -9.58 -3.17 -24.12
CA GLN A 386 -9.67 -3.15 -25.59
C GLN A 386 -10.05 -4.51 -26.20
N GLU A 387 -10.54 -5.47 -25.39
CA GLU A 387 -11.02 -6.75 -25.90
C GLU A 387 -12.13 -6.55 -26.96
N PRO A 388 -12.05 -7.23 -28.12
CA PRO A 388 -13.08 -7.16 -29.16
C PRO A 388 -14.28 -8.04 -28.78
N CYS A 389 -15.28 -7.44 -28.15
CA CYS A 389 -16.44 -8.13 -27.57
C CYS A 389 -17.69 -7.26 -27.68
N TYR A 390 -18.87 -7.85 -27.46
CA TYR A 390 -20.06 -7.07 -27.10
C TYR A 390 -19.95 -6.59 -25.65
N ARG A 391 -20.23 -5.29 -25.43
CA ARG A 391 -20.13 -4.62 -24.13
C ARG A 391 -21.50 -4.28 -23.56
N GLY A 392 -21.53 -3.95 -22.26
CA GLY A 392 -22.75 -3.64 -21.52
C GLY A 392 -23.16 -4.76 -20.55
N PHE A 393 -22.36 -5.82 -20.48
CA PHE A 393 -22.50 -6.89 -19.50
C PHE A 393 -21.65 -6.55 -18.28
N GLU A 394 -22.17 -5.69 -17.40
CA GLU A 394 -21.44 -5.28 -16.21
C GLU A 394 -21.29 -6.47 -15.23
N PRO A 395 -20.06 -6.81 -14.80
CA PRO A 395 -19.82 -7.87 -13.83
C PRO A 395 -20.15 -7.39 -12.41
N GLU A 396 -20.42 -8.30 -11.48
CA GLU A 396 -20.58 -8.00 -10.05
C GLU A 396 -19.52 -8.74 -9.23
N VAL A 397 -18.85 -8.03 -8.30
CA VAL A 397 -17.92 -8.62 -7.32
C VAL A 397 -18.39 -8.21 -5.92
N ARG A 398 -18.74 -9.19 -5.08
CA ARG A 398 -19.21 -8.91 -3.71
C ARG A 398 -18.80 -9.97 -2.70
N ASN A 399 -18.89 -9.65 -1.41
CA ASN A 399 -18.61 -10.57 -0.29
C ASN A 399 -17.23 -11.23 -0.43
N VAL A 400 -16.18 -10.39 -0.41
CA VAL A 400 -14.79 -10.85 -0.44
C VAL A 400 -14.18 -10.66 0.94
N ASN A 401 -13.85 -11.77 1.61
CA ASN A 401 -13.34 -11.80 2.97
C ASN A 401 -11.88 -12.26 2.99
N VAL A 402 -11.02 -11.48 3.64
CA VAL A 402 -9.60 -11.80 3.83
C VAL A 402 -9.27 -11.70 5.32
N GLU A 403 -8.95 -12.83 5.95
CA GLU A 403 -8.78 -12.94 7.40
C GLU A 403 -7.40 -13.52 7.78
N GLN A 404 -6.70 -12.96 8.76
CA GLN A 404 -5.42 -13.52 9.24
C GLN A 404 -4.38 -13.71 8.13
N VAL A 405 -4.30 -12.76 7.18
CA VAL A 405 -3.28 -12.75 6.12
C VAL A 405 -2.14 -11.83 6.51
N THR A 406 -0.90 -12.31 6.32
CA THR A 406 0.31 -11.53 6.57
C THR A 406 1.11 -11.35 5.30
N CYS A 407 1.76 -10.19 5.11
CA CYS A 407 2.67 -9.93 3.99
C CYS A 407 3.87 -9.10 4.47
N GLN A 408 5.11 -9.44 4.08
CA GLN A 408 6.29 -8.66 4.47
C GLN A 408 6.70 -7.61 3.44
N LYS A 409 6.26 -7.73 2.18
CA LYS A 409 6.62 -6.77 1.12
C LYS A 409 5.64 -6.84 -0.06
N SER A 410 5.14 -5.66 -0.47
CA SER A 410 4.36 -5.48 -1.70
C SER A 410 4.43 -4.06 -2.25
N ALA A 411 3.89 -3.79 -3.44
CA ALA A 411 3.68 -2.41 -3.89
C ALA A 411 2.42 -1.80 -3.25
N TYR A 412 1.36 -2.59 -3.12
CA TYR A 412 0.09 -2.22 -2.52
C TYR A 412 -0.38 -3.25 -1.50
N GLY A 413 -1.04 -2.82 -0.43
CA GLY A 413 -1.81 -3.73 0.41
C GLY A 413 -3.07 -4.18 -0.31
N VAL A 414 -3.96 -3.21 -0.56
CA VAL A 414 -5.22 -3.40 -1.29
C VAL A 414 -5.27 -2.47 -2.50
N LEU A 415 -5.57 -3.05 -3.67
CA LEU A 415 -5.74 -2.32 -4.92
C LEU A 415 -7.05 -2.72 -5.61
N ILE A 416 -8.02 -1.81 -5.60
CA ILE A 416 -9.35 -2.01 -6.22
C ILE A 416 -9.51 -1.04 -7.39
N VAL A 417 -9.84 -1.58 -8.55
CA VAL A 417 -10.22 -0.83 -9.75
C VAL A 417 -11.65 -1.23 -10.11
N GLY A 418 -12.61 -0.46 -9.62
CA GLY A 418 -14.01 -0.53 -9.98
C GLY A 418 -14.32 0.28 -11.24
N ARG A 419 -15.61 0.33 -11.59
CA ARG A 419 -16.12 1.12 -12.74
C ARG A 419 -16.61 2.48 -12.26
N ASP A 420 -16.46 3.52 -13.09
CA ASP A 420 -16.95 4.87 -12.74
C ASP A 420 -18.46 5.02 -12.94
N SER A 421 -19.03 4.27 -13.89
CA SER A 421 -20.45 4.36 -14.24
C SER A 421 -21.36 3.62 -13.25
N VAL A 422 -20.91 2.49 -12.70
CA VAL A 422 -21.71 1.55 -11.91
C VAL A 422 -20.98 1.14 -10.63
N GLU A 423 -21.74 0.98 -9.54
CA GLU A 423 -21.23 0.46 -8.26
C GLU A 423 -21.44 -1.06 -8.20
N ASN A 424 -20.42 -1.81 -8.62
CA ASN A 424 -20.47 -3.27 -8.76
C ASN A 424 -19.31 -4.00 -8.06
N VAL A 425 -18.59 -3.29 -7.18
CA VAL A 425 -17.69 -3.87 -6.19
C VAL A 425 -18.23 -3.52 -4.81
N SER A 426 -18.64 -4.51 -4.02
CA SER A 426 -19.17 -4.26 -2.68
C SER A 426 -18.73 -5.28 -1.63
N ASP A 427 -18.84 -4.91 -0.37
CA ASP A 427 -18.74 -5.85 0.76
C ASP A 427 -17.38 -6.59 0.77
N ILE A 428 -16.31 -5.79 0.76
CA ILE A 428 -14.92 -6.26 0.81
C ILE A 428 -14.41 -6.08 2.23
N CYS A 429 -14.17 -7.18 2.94
CA CYS A 429 -13.77 -7.16 4.34
C CYS A 429 -12.36 -7.72 4.51
N LEU A 430 -11.49 -6.94 5.15
CA LEU A 430 -10.20 -7.42 5.65
C LEU A 430 -10.25 -7.44 7.18
N LYS A 431 -9.84 -8.57 7.78
CA LYS A 431 -9.85 -8.77 9.23
C LYS A 431 -8.54 -9.38 9.74
N ASP A 432 -8.02 -8.87 10.86
CA ASP A 432 -6.82 -9.42 11.53
C ASP A 432 -5.62 -9.59 10.57
N CYS A 433 -5.44 -8.66 9.64
CA CYS A 433 -4.38 -8.72 8.63
C CYS A 433 -3.22 -7.78 8.95
N GLU A 434 -1.99 -8.18 8.59
CA GLU A 434 -0.79 -7.35 8.75
C GLU A 434 0.07 -7.35 7.48
N PHE A 435 0.12 -6.21 6.79
CA PHE A 435 0.90 -6.03 5.56
C PHE A 435 2.01 -5.01 5.78
N ASN A 436 3.26 -5.46 5.76
CA ASN A 436 4.45 -4.64 5.96
C ASN A 436 5.21 -4.47 4.64
N GLY A 437 6.18 -3.55 4.63
CA GLY A 437 7.05 -3.30 3.47
C GLY A 437 6.31 -2.82 2.22
N ILE A 438 5.15 -2.16 2.38
CA ILE A 438 4.37 -1.64 1.26
C ILE A 438 5.07 -0.40 0.69
N SER A 439 5.41 -0.46 -0.60
CA SER A 439 6.28 0.54 -1.25
C SER A 439 5.56 1.65 -2.01
N LYS A 440 4.27 1.50 -2.34
CA LYS A 440 3.47 2.55 -3.01
C LYS A 440 2.34 3.08 -2.13
N GLN A 441 1.28 2.32 -1.89
CA GLN A 441 0.13 2.78 -1.10
C GLN A 441 -0.52 1.62 -0.35
N ASN A 442 -0.92 1.87 0.90
CA ASN A 442 -1.63 0.89 1.74
C ASN A 442 -2.92 0.43 1.05
N VAL A 443 -3.79 1.38 0.71
CA VAL A 443 -5.08 1.14 0.06
C VAL A 443 -5.25 2.10 -1.10
N ARG A 444 -5.53 1.59 -2.29
CA ARG A 444 -5.88 2.37 -3.47
C ARG A 444 -7.18 1.85 -4.07
N ILE A 445 -8.19 2.71 -4.11
CA ILE A 445 -9.50 2.41 -4.69
C ILE A 445 -9.81 3.46 -5.75
N THR A 446 -10.13 3.01 -6.96
CA THR A 446 -10.65 3.84 -8.06
C THR A 446 -11.97 3.27 -8.56
N GLY A 447 -12.84 4.10 -9.11
CA GLY A 447 -14.21 3.70 -9.45
C GLY A 447 -15.13 3.61 -8.24
N LYS A 448 -16.41 3.32 -8.48
CA LYS A 448 -17.43 3.22 -7.45
C LYS A 448 -17.33 1.88 -6.71
N THR A 449 -17.32 1.94 -5.39
CA THR A 449 -17.28 0.78 -4.49
C THR A 449 -18.11 1.04 -3.24
N ARG A 450 -18.70 -0.01 -2.65
CA ARG A 450 -19.48 0.08 -1.40
C ARG A 450 -18.92 -0.84 -0.32
N ASN A 451 -19.00 -0.45 0.95
CA ASN A 451 -18.70 -1.31 2.10
C ASN A 451 -17.32 -2.01 2.02
N VAL A 452 -16.26 -1.24 1.81
CA VAL A 452 -14.88 -1.73 1.97
C VAL A 452 -14.45 -1.46 3.42
N SER A 453 -14.26 -2.52 4.20
CA SER A 453 -14.02 -2.46 5.64
C SER A 453 -12.69 -3.10 6.04
N PHE A 454 -12.15 -2.58 7.15
CA PHE A 454 -10.89 -3.01 7.75
C PHE A 454 -11.12 -3.18 9.26
N ASP A 455 -11.02 -4.41 9.75
CA ASP A 455 -11.15 -4.75 11.17
C ASP A 455 -9.82 -5.29 11.70
N ASN A 456 -9.18 -4.57 12.62
CA ASN A 456 -7.84 -4.89 13.13
C ASN A 456 -6.80 -5.15 12.00
N VAL A 457 -6.80 -4.31 10.96
CA VAL A 457 -5.87 -4.41 9.84
C VAL A 457 -4.75 -3.39 9.99
N LYS A 458 -3.51 -3.86 9.93
CA LYS A 458 -2.32 -3.01 9.95
C LYS A 458 -1.59 -3.02 8.62
N MET A 459 -1.20 -1.84 8.15
CA MET A 459 -0.39 -1.66 6.96
C MET A 459 0.77 -0.73 7.26
N ASN A 460 2.01 -1.22 7.09
CA ASN A 460 3.24 -0.55 7.51
C ASN A 460 3.17 -0.05 8.97
N GLY A 461 2.68 -0.90 9.88
CA GLY A 461 2.53 -0.58 11.30
C GLY A 461 1.40 0.39 11.66
N SER A 462 0.69 0.98 10.69
CA SER A 462 -0.49 1.83 10.92
C SER A 462 -1.78 1.02 10.84
N LEU A 463 -2.70 1.25 11.78
CA LEU A 463 -4.07 0.79 11.66
C LEU A 463 -4.72 1.41 10.41
N VAL A 464 -5.44 0.61 9.65
CA VAL A 464 -6.24 1.06 8.50
C VAL A 464 -7.70 1.09 8.92
N LEU A 465 -8.36 2.22 8.67
CA LEU A 465 -9.76 2.44 9.02
C LEU A 465 -10.57 2.77 7.77
N SER A 466 -11.78 2.21 7.69
CA SER A 466 -12.80 2.69 6.76
C SER A 466 -13.23 4.10 7.13
N ALA A 467 -13.81 4.83 6.17
CA ALA A 467 -14.13 6.24 6.35
C ALA A 467 -15.11 6.50 7.52
N ASP A 468 -16.05 5.59 7.74
CA ASP A 468 -17.06 5.62 8.81
C ASP A 468 -16.51 5.30 10.21
N LYS A 469 -15.32 4.69 10.28
CA LYS A 469 -14.66 4.31 11.56
C LYS A 469 -13.64 5.35 12.05
N LYS A 470 -13.37 6.39 11.27
CA LYS A 470 -12.48 7.47 11.69
C LYS A 470 -13.18 8.31 12.77
N PRO A 471 -12.55 8.54 13.94
CA PRO A 471 -13.17 9.29 15.03
C PRO A 471 -13.39 10.77 14.71
N TYR A 472 -12.59 11.30 13.78
CA TYR A 472 -12.68 12.69 13.32
C TYR A 472 -12.56 12.74 11.81
N LYS A 473 -13.27 13.70 11.20
CA LYS A 473 -13.23 13.94 9.75
C LYS A 473 -11.93 14.66 9.33
N HIS A 474 -11.47 15.57 10.18
CA HIS A 474 -10.32 16.44 9.93
C HIS A 474 -9.09 15.93 10.70
N LEU A 475 -7.93 15.93 10.03
CA LEU A 475 -6.68 15.42 10.61
C LEU A 475 -6.09 16.37 11.64
N SER A 476 -6.28 17.69 11.46
CA SER A 476 -5.88 18.70 12.45
C SER A 476 -6.61 18.47 13.78
N GLU A 477 -7.93 18.29 13.72
CA GLU A 477 -8.79 17.96 14.86
C GLU A 477 -8.37 16.62 15.48
N TRP A 478 -8.20 15.57 14.66
CA TRP A 478 -7.79 14.27 15.15
C TRP A 478 -6.44 14.30 15.87
N MET A 479 -5.45 15.00 15.32
CA MET A 479 -4.14 15.13 15.97
C MET A 479 -4.24 15.90 17.29
N ALA A 480 -5.00 17.00 17.34
CA ALA A 480 -5.22 17.76 18.58
C ALA A 480 -5.80 16.88 19.70
N TYR A 481 -6.84 16.10 19.41
CA TYR A 481 -7.40 15.17 20.39
C TYR A 481 -6.46 14.01 20.72
N SER A 482 -5.62 13.59 19.77
CA SER A 482 -4.58 12.57 20.00
C SER A 482 -3.54 13.06 21.01
N GLU A 483 -3.07 14.31 20.88
CA GLU A 483 -2.16 14.92 21.86
C GLU A 483 -2.80 15.07 23.23
N MET A 484 -4.03 15.59 23.29
CA MET A 484 -4.73 15.76 24.57
C MET A 484 -4.99 14.43 25.27
N LYS A 485 -5.27 13.36 24.52
CA LYS A 485 -5.39 12.00 25.07
C LYS A 485 -4.03 11.47 25.56
N ARG A 486 -2.96 11.67 24.79
CA ARG A 486 -1.61 11.21 25.13
C ARG A 486 -1.04 11.94 26.34
N THR A 487 -1.29 13.25 26.43
CA THR A 487 -0.80 14.12 27.50
C THR A 487 -1.97 14.91 28.10
N PRO A 488 -2.75 14.36 29.04
CA PRO A 488 -3.91 15.06 29.60
C PRO A 488 -3.59 16.35 30.38
N LYS A 489 -2.31 16.57 30.72
CA LYS A 489 -1.82 17.75 31.45
C LYS A 489 -0.89 18.56 30.54
N PRO A 490 -1.31 19.71 30.01
CA PRO A 490 -0.57 20.44 28.97
C PRO A 490 0.81 20.93 29.39
N TRP A 491 1.05 21.13 30.69
CA TRP A 491 2.38 21.52 31.21
C TRP A 491 3.39 20.36 31.26
N LEU A 492 2.95 19.14 30.93
CA LEU A 492 3.79 17.94 30.79
C LEU A 492 4.07 17.57 29.32
N LEU A 493 3.62 18.40 28.37
CA LEU A 493 4.00 18.28 26.96
C LEU A 493 5.52 18.33 26.80
N ASP A 494 6.02 17.88 25.63
CA ASP A 494 7.44 17.66 25.37
C ASP A 494 8.09 16.65 26.34
N PHE A 495 7.37 15.56 26.62
CA PHE A 495 7.82 14.42 27.43
C PHE A 495 8.30 14.83 28.83
N ALA A 496 7.75 15.91 29.38
CA ALA A 496 8.21 16.46 30.63
C ALA A 496 7.62 15.69 31.83
N SER A 497 8.46 15.39 32.82
CA SER A 497 8.04 14.77 34.09
C SER A 497 7.56 15.80 35.12
N ALA A 498 7.77 17.09 34.86
CA ALA A 498 7.39 18.21 35.72
C ALA A 498 6.96 19.42 34.85
N PRO A 499 6.19 20.38 35.40
CA PRO A 499 5.78 21.58 34.65
C PRO A 499 6.97 22.27 33.96
N ARG A 500 6.89 22.40 32.64
CA ARG A 500 8.01 22.91 31.82
C ARG A 500 7.56 24.08 30.93
N TRP A 501 8.26 25.20 31.06
CA TRP A 501 8.15 26.32 30.12
C TRP A 501 9.12 26.08 28.96
N SER A 502 8.58 25.79 27.77
CA SER A 502 9.39 25.46 26.60
C SER A 502 8.72 25.95 25.33
N TYR A 503 9.52 26.37 24.35
CA TYR A 503 9.04 26.80 23.03
C TYR A 503 8.18 25.74 22.34
N THR A 504 8.57 24.47 22.50
CA THR A 504 7.90 23.28 21.94
C THR A 504 6.44 23.21 22.39
N VAL A 505 6.20 23.40 23.67
CA VAL A 505 4.86 23.44 24.27
C VAL A 505 4.06 24.63 23.74
N GLY A 506 4.69 25.81 23.64
CA GLY A 506 4.04 27.00 23.09
C GLY A 506 3.56 26.82 21.64
N ILE A 507 4.36 26.15 20.81
CA ILE A 507 4.03 25.87 19.40
C ILE A 507 2.84 24.93 19.29
N GLU A 508 2.88 23.82 20.02
CA GLU A 508 1.79 22.83 20.00
C GLU A 508 0.49 23.45 20.52
N LEU A 509 0.51 24.15 21.67
CA LEU A 509 -0.69 24.79 22.20
C LEU A 509 -1.24 25.90 21.30
N GLU A 510 -0.37 26.62 20.58
CA GLU A 510 -0.83 27.58 19.57
C GLU A 510 -1.53 26.89 18.40
N SER A 511 -1.04 25.73 17.97
CA SER A 511 -1.70 24.95 16.91
C SER A 511 -3.05 24.39 17.36
N LEU A 512 -3.17 23.91 18.61
CA LEU A 512 -4.45 23.48 19.20
C LEU A 512 -5.43 24.65 19.33
N LEU A 513 -4.93 25.85 19.62
CA LEU A 513 -5.76 27.05 19.63
C LEU A 513 -6.31 27.36 18.23
N ASP A 514 -5.50 27.21 17.19
CA ASP A 514 -5.96 27.41 15.82
C ASP A 514 -6.96 26.32 15.38
N VAL A 515 -6.85 25.07 15.87
CA VAL A 515 -7.90 24.04 15.72
C VAL A 515 -9.19 24.47 16.42
N TYR A 516 -9.11 24.97 17.65
CA TYR A 516 -10.29 25.50 18.38
C TYR A 516 -10.95 26.66 17.64
N HIS A 517 -10.18 27.55 17.00
CA HIS A 517 -10.75 28.65 16.20
C HIS A 517 -11.57 28.14 15.00
N VAL A 518 -11.21 27.00 14.41
CA VAL A 518 -11.88 26.45 13.24
C VAL A 518 -13.05 25.53 13.63
N TYR A 519 -12.88 24.69 14.63
CA TYR A 519 -13.84 23.62 14.96
C TYR A 519 -14.53 23.77 16.33
N GLY A 520 -14.05 24.69 17.19
CA GLY A 520 -14.53 24.83 18.56
C GLY A 520 -14.02 23.71 19.48
N GLY A 521 -14.81 23.37 20.50
CA GLY A 521 -14.49 22.32 21.48
C GLY A 521 -14.08 22.85 22.85
N ASP A 522 -14.99 22.74 23.82
CA ASP A 522 -14.74 23.18 25.20
C ASP A 522 -13.56 22.45 25.85
N SER A 523 -13.34 21.18 25.49
CA SER A 523 -12.21 20.38 25.95
C SER A 523 -10.87 21.00 25.53
N ILE A 524 -10.73 21.44 24.28
CA ILE A 524 -9.52 22.11 23.78
C ILE A 524 -9.33 23.44 24.52
N ARG A 525 -10.36 24.30 24.59
CA ARG A 525 -10.27 25.59 25.30
C ARG A 525 -9.87 25.40 26.77
N ASN A 526 -10.45 24.41 27.45
CA ASN A 526 -10.14 24.11 28.84
C ASN A 526 -8.70 23.61 29.00
N TYR A 527 -8.23 22.75 28.11
CA TYR A 527 -6.84 22.28 28.07
C TYR A 527 -5.87 23.47 27.95
N LEU A 528 -6.07 24.34 26.96
CA LEU A 528 -5.27 25.55 26.74
C LEU A 528 -5.28 26.49 27.97
N THR A 529 -6.46 26.74 28.54
CA THR A 529 -6.61 27.61 29.71
C THR A 529 -5.93 27.04 30.95
N THR A 530 -5.92 25.72 31.12
CA THR A 530 -5.30 25.07 32.28
C THR A 530 -3.77 25.21 32.24
N TYR A 531 -3.17 25.20 31.05
CA TYR A 531 -1.75 25.51 30.90
C TYR A 531 -1.42 26.93 31.39
N CYS A 532 -2.15 27.95 30.92
CA CYS A 532 -1.92 29.34 31.32
C CYS A 532 -1.97 29.50 32.84
N LYS A 533 -3.04 28.98 33.46
CA LYS A 533 -3.24 29.03 34.92
C LYS A 533 -2.16 28.30 35.72
N LYS A 534 -1.63 27.19 35.19
CA LYS A 534 -0.60 26.42 35.88
C LYS A 534 0.78 27.06 35.78
N MET A 535 1.09 27.66 34.64
CA MET A 535 2.44 28.13 34.33
C MET A 535 2.70 29.56 34.78
N ILE A 536 1.66 30.39 34.88
CA ILE A 536 1.77 31.83 35.20
C ILE A 536 0.93 32.15 36.44
N ASP A 537 1.59 32.65 37.49
CA ASP A 537 0.89 33.08 38.71
C ASP A 537 0.30 34.50 38.61
N GLN A 538 -0.44 34.93 39.64
CA GLN A 538 -1.09 36.25 39.67
C GLN A 538 -0.10 37.42 39.68
N GLN A 539 1.14 37.20 40.10
CA GLN A 539 2.21 38.17 40.10
C GLN A 539 2.91 38.26 38.73
N GLY A 540 2.63 37.32 37.83
CA GLY A 540 3.23 37.22 36.49
C GLY A 540 4.56 36.48 36.48
N LYS A 541 4.88 35.73 37.54
CA LYS A 541 6.04 34.84 37.56
C LYS A 541 5.69 33.59 36.78
N VAL A 542 6.61 33.19 35.91
CA VAL A 542 6.43 32.05 35.01
C VAL A 542 7.30 30.88 35.48
N THR A 543 6.69 29.72 35.65
CA THR A 543 7.37 28.51 36.14
C THR A 543 8.47 28.10 35.17
N GLY A 544 9.72 28.03 35.62
CA GLY A 544 10.88 27.63 34.80
C GLY A 544 11.43 28.72 33.88
N TYR A 545 10.90 29.95 33.92
CA TYR A 545 11.44 31.08 33.16
C TYR A 545 12.54 31.80 33.93
N ASP A 546 13.69 31.99 33.28
CA ASP A 546 14.79 32.83 33.76
C ASP A 546 15.02 34.01 32.80
N TYR A 547 14.79 35.22 33.31
CA TYR A 547 14.97 36.47 32.59
C TYR A 547 16.45 36.72 32.20
N ASN A 548 17.39 36.34 33.07
CA ASN A 548 18.82 36.63 32.88
C ASN A 548 19.49 35.66 31.90
N ALA A 549 18.82 34.54 31.58
CA ALA A 549 19.29 33.62 30.54
C ALA A 549 19.23 34.24 29.14
N PHE A 550 18.45 35.32 28.95
CA PHE A 550 18.17 35.95 27.65
C PHE A 550 17.92 34.90 26.56
N ASN A 551 17.11 33.89 26.89
CA ASN A 551 16.90 32.75 26.02
C ASN A 551 15.72 33.03 25.10
N LEU A 552 15.93 33.08 23.78
CA LEU A 552 14.86 33.31 22.81
C LEU A 552 13.83 32.19 22.81
N ASP A 553 14.21 30.93 23.08
CA ASP A 553 13.26 29.80 23.16
C ASP A 553 12.19 30.05 24.24
N ASN A 554 12.56 30.71 25.33
CA ASN A 554 11.63 31.03 26.40
C ASN A 554 10.59 32.10 26.00
N ILE A 555 10.78 32.78 24.88
CA ILE A 555 9.86 33.79 24.36
C ILE A 555 8.75 33.18 23.51
N ARG A 556 9.01 32.08 22.80
CA ARG A 556 8.03 31.52 21.86
C ARG A 556 6.64 31.27 22.47
N PRO A 557 6.50 30.73 23.70
CA PRO A 557 5.18 30.52 24.30
C PRO A 557 4.44 31.83 24.60
N ALA A 558 5.12 32.97 24.68
CA ALA A 558 4.49 34.27 24.89
C ALA A 558 3.53 34.66 23.76
N LYS A 559 3.78 34.20 22.51
CA LYS A 559 2.86 34.42 21.39
C LYS A 559 1.53 33.69 21.60
N PHE A 560 1.58 32.45 22.08
CA PHE A 560 0.38 31.70 22.48
C PHE A 560 -0.36 32.41 23.61
N ILE A 561 0.33 32.84 24.67
CA ILE A 561 -0.28 33.58 25.79
C ILE A 561 -0.92 34.89 25.33
N LEU A 562 -0.29 35.59 24.38
CA LEU A 562 -0.83 36.81 23.77
C LEU A 562 -2.14 36.53 23.04
N LYS A 563 -2.20 35.47 22.22
CA LYS A 563 -3.45 35.05 21.55
C LYS A 563 -4.53 34.65 22.55
N MET A 564 -4.17 34.01 23.67
CA MET A 564 -5.13 33.61 24.72
C MET A 564 -5.78 34.78 25.46
N GLN A 565 -5.26 36.02 25.33
CA GLN A 565 -5.83 37.19 26.00
C GLN A 565 -7.28 37.50 25.59
N GLN A 566 -7.77 36.94 24.49
CA GLN A 566 -9.16 37.13 24.05
C GLN A 566 -10.19 36.27 24.80
N TYR A 567 -9.78 35.23 25.55
CA TYR A 567 -10.71 34.26 26.14
C TYR A 567 -10.94 34.39 27.64
N ALA A 568 -9.91 34.74 28.41
CA ALA A 568 -10.00 34.97 29.86
C ALA A 568 -8.70 35.58 30.40
N PRO A 569 -8.35 36.81 30.02
CA PRO A 569 -7.03 37.37 30.34
C PRO A 569 -6.85 37.59 31.85
N THR A 570 -5.75 37.09 32.41
CA THR A 570 -5.42 37.34 33.82
C THR A 570 -4.44 38.51 33.98
N GLN A 571 -4.44 39.17 35.15
CA GLN A 571 -3.45 40.22 35.45
C GLN A 571 -2.01 39.67 35.49
N GLY A 572 -1.85 38.40 35.91
CA GLY A 572 -0.57 37.69 35.87
C GLY A 572 -0.03 37.54 34.45
N GLU A 573 -0.86 37.07 33.52
CA GLU A 573 -0.49 36.94 32.10
C GLU A 573 -0.08 38.27 31.48
N LYS A 574 -0.83 39.35 31.74
CA LYS A 574 -0.46 40.70 31.25
C LYS A 574 0.90 41.17 31.76
N LYS A 575 1.24 40.86 33.03
CA LYS A 575 2.56 41.16 33.61
C LYS A 575 3.67 40.28 33.00
N ALA A 576 3.39 39.01 32.76
CA ALA A 576 4.32 38.09 32.10
C ALA A 576 4.64 38.55 30.66
N LEU A 577 3.62 38.90 29.86
CA LEU A 577 3.78 39.41 28.50
C LEU A 577 4.67 40.68 28.45
N LYS A 578 4.46 41.62 29.38
CA LYS A 578 5.35 42.80 29.52
C LYS A 578 6.78 42.41 29.86
N THR A 579 6.98 41.36 30.66
CA THR A 579 8.31 40.85 31.04
C THR A 579 9.02 40.22 29.84
N PHE A 580 8.33 39.42 29.03
CA PHE A 580 8.88 38.85 27.79
C PHE A 580 9.25 39.95 26.78
N MET A 581 8.37 40.94 26.60
CA MET A 581 8.68 42.08 25.73
C MET A 581 9.89 42.88 26.25
N LYS A 582 9.99 43.06 27.58
CA LYS A 582 11.16 43.69 28.21
C LYS A 582 12.43 42.88 28.00
N GLN A 583 12.38 41.54 27.96
CA GLN A 583 13.54 40.73 27.59
C GLN A 583 13.96 41.06 26.16
N LEU A 584 13.05 41.02 25.18
CA LEU A 584 13.39 41.30 23.77
C LEU A 584 13.97 42.70 23.56
N LEU A 585 13.43 43.73 24.23
CA LEU A 585 13.98 45.09 24.15
C LEU A 585 15.39 45.22 24.75
N LYS A 586 15.80 44.29 25.62
CA LYS A 586 17.13 44.26 26.26
C LYS A 586 17.97 43.06 25.84
N GLN A 587 17.51 42.27 24.88
CA GLN A 587 18.17 41.07 24.43
C GLN A 587 19.52 41.48 23.82
N PRO A 588 20.65 40.86 24.24
CA PRO A 588 21.95 41.12 23.64
C PRO A 588 21.95 40.90 22.13
N ARG A 589 22.76 41.65 21.41
CA ARG A 589 22.78 41.65 19.94
C ARG A 589 24.21 41.53 19.40
N THR A 590 24.32 40.97 18.20
CA THR A 590 25.52 41.04 17.37
C THR A 590 25.80 42.48 16.92
N SER A 591 26.97 42.74 16.35
CA SER A 591 27.30 44.04 15.76
C SER A 591 26.40 44.41 14.59
N ASP A 592 25.83 43.42 13.88
CA ASP A 592 24.79 43.61 12.86
C ASP A 592 23.40 43.91 13.44
N GLY A 593 23.25 43.95 14.76
CA GLY A 593 21.99 44.23 15.43
C GLY A 593 21.02 43.05 15.52
N VAL A 594 21.48 41.82 15.29
CA VAL A 594 20.64 40.61 15.41
C VAL A 594 20.68 40.07 16.84
N PHE A 595 19.55 39.64 17.38
CA PHE A 595 19.51 39.03 18.70
C PHE A 595 20.45 37.82 18.82
N TRP A 596 21.24 37.77 19.89
CA TRP A 596 21.88 36.53 20.31
C TRP A 596 20.81 35.50 20.60
N HIS A 597 21.06 34.25 20.21
CA HIS A 597 20.12 33.17 20.43
C HIS A 597 19.84 32.97 21.94
N LYS A 598 20.91 32.96 22.75
CA LYS A 598 20.88 32.89 24.23
C LYS A 598 22.10 33.59 24.81
N ALA A 599 22.08 33.99 26.10
CA ALA A 599 23.28 34.50 26.76
C ALA A 599 24.45 33.50 26.70
N ILE A 600 24.18 32.21 26.91
CA ILE A 600 25.18 31.13 26.82
C ILE A 600 25.73 30.90 25.39
N TYR A 601 25.10 31.49 24.38
CA TYR A 601 25.49 31.48 22.98
C TYR A 601 25.81 32.90 22.51
N ALA A 602 26.63 33.62 23.30
CA ALA A 602 27.03 34.98 23.00
C ALA A 602 27.60 35.10 21.57
N ASN A 603 27.20 36.16 20.86
CA ASN A 603 27.55 36.48 19.47
C ASN A 603 27.02 35.49 18.41
N GLN A 604 26.12 34.58 18.77
CA GLN A 604 25.58 33.57 17.85
C GLN A 604 24.13 33.87 17.46
N VAL A 605 23.86 33.77 16.16
CA VAL A 605 22.53 33.83 15.58
C VAL A 605 22.18 32.45 15.05
N TRP A 606 21.07 31.89 15.51
CA TRP A 606 20.53 30.62 15.01
C TRP A 606 19.22 30.94 14.29
N LEU A 607 18.97 30.26 13.17
CA LEU A 607 17.74 30.41 12.41
C LEU A 607 16.50 30.21 13.29
N ASP A 608 16.59 29.25 14.23
CA ASP A 608 15.62 28.93 15.27
C ASP A 608 15.19 30.19 16.05
N GLY A 609 16.18 30.96 16.52
CA GLY A 609 15.96 32.13 17.38
C GLY A 609 15.09 33.22 16.73
N ILE A 610 15.16 33.32 15.40
CA ILE A 610 14.32 34.25 14.63
C ILE A 610 12.84 33.91 14.82
N PHE A 611 12.49 32.62 14.75
CA PHE A 611 11.11 32.15 14.97
C PHE A 611 10.67 32.25 16.43
N MET A 612 11.58 32.03 17.38
CA MET A 612 11.22 32.04 18.80
C MET A 612 10.91 33.45 19.30
N GLY A 613 11.60 34.47 18.77
CA GLY A 613 11.48 35.86 19.21
C GLY A 613 10.58 36.75 18.36
N LEU A 614 10.88 36.87 17.06
CA LEU A 614 10.33 37.95 16.22
C LEU A 614 8.82 37.88 16.00
N PRO A 615 8.18 36.71 15.82
CA PRO A 615 6.73 36.64 15.70
C PRO A 615 5.98 37.20 16.92
N PHE A 616 6.47 36.94 18.13
CA PHE A 616 5.92 37.57 19.34
C PHE A 616 6.23 39.06 19.38
N TYR A 617 7.45 39.46 19.03
CA TYR A 617 7.91 40.85 19.02
C TYR A 617 7.01 41.76 18.16
N CYS A 618 6.76 41.34 16.92
CA CYS A 618 5.90 42.05 15.97
C CYS A 618 4.44 42.08 16.45
N ASN A 619 3.90 40.92 16.84
CA ASN A 619 2.50 40.81 17.23
C ASN A 619 2.19 41.64 18.49
N TYR A 620 3.04 41.53 19.52
CA TYR A 620 2.88 42.31 20.75
C TYR A 620 2.94 43.82 20.48
N ALA A 621 3.89 44.26 19.64
CA ALA A 621 4.07 45.68 19.34
C ALA A 621 2.85 46.29 18.64
N LEU A 622 2.28 45.59 17.65
CA LEU A 622 1.10 46.05 16.92
C LEU A 622 -0.15 46.11 17.80
N THR A 623 -0.27 45.25 18.80
CA THR A 623 -1.42 45.25 19.71
C THR A 623 -1.28 46.20 20.91
N ASN A 624 -0.06 46.51 21.35
CA ASN A 624 0.17 47.15 22.67
C ASN A 624 0.93 48.48 22.62
N TYR A 625 1.48 48.89 21.48
CA TYR A 625 2.20 50.16 21.34
C TYR A 625 1.59 51.08 20.29
N SER A 626 1.96 52.36 20.33
CA SER A 626 1.57 53.32 19.30
C SER A 626 2.19 52.96 17.95
N ASP A 627 1.52 53.34 16.86
CA ASP A 627 1.95 53.04 15.48
C ASP A 627 3.41 53.39 15.22
N ARG A 628 3.88 54.54 15.72
CA ARG A 628 5.29 54.95 15.60
C ARG A 628 6.25 53.94 16.23
N LYS A 629 5.93 53.46 17.43
CA LYS A 629 6.78 52.50 18.15
C LYS A 629 6.63 51.10 17.60
N ALA A 630 5.43 50.71 17.17
CA ALA A 630 5.19 49.44 16.48
C ALA A 630 5.98 49.39 15.17
N ARG A 631 5.97 50.46 14.37
CA ARG A 631 6.74 50.56 13.13
C ARG A 631 8.25 50.42 13.34
N ALA A 632 8.81 51.08 14.34
CA ALA A 632 10.25 50.91 14.66
C ALA A 632 10.61 49.46 15.02
N ILE A 633 9.69 48.74 15.68
CA ILE A 633 9.86 47.32 16.01
C ILE A 633 9.74 46.44 14.76
N LEU A 634 8.81 46.74 13.85
CA LEU A 634 8.73 46.04 12.57
C LEU A 634 10.00 46.26 11.73
N ASP A 635 10.53 47.50 11.68
CA ASP A 635 11.76 47.82 10.96
C ASP A 635 12.96 47.05 11.52
N ASP A 636 13.06 46.94 12.85
CA ASP A 636 14.07 46.11 13.53
C ASP A 636 13.89 44.61 13.19
N ALA A 637 12.66 44.09 13.25
CA ALA A 637 12.41 42.68 12.91
C ALA A 637 12.78 42.35 11.45
N VAL A 638 12.42 43.21 10.49
CA VAL A 638 12.83 43.03 9.08
C VAL A 638 14.35 43.08 8.95
N HIS A 639 15.01 44.04 9.60
CA HIS A 639 16.47 44.13 9.60
C HIS A 639 17.12 42.84 10.11
N GLN A 640 16.67 42.33 11.26
CA GLN A 640 17.21 41.10 11.83
C GLN A 640 17.03 39.88 10.91
N ILE A 641 15.87 39.76 10.26
CA ILE A 641 15.63 38.70 9.28
C ILE A 641 16.61 38.81 8.11
N LEU A 642 16.75 39.99 7.50
CA LEU A 642 17.62 40.18 6.33
C LEU A 642 19.11 40.04 6.66
N GLN A 643 19.56 40.48 7.83
CA GLN A 643 20.94 40.22 8.27
C GLN A 643 21.17 38.73 8.52
N THR A 644 20.16 38.01 9.04
CA THR A 644 20.26 36.55 9.17
C THR A 644 20.39 35.88 7.80
N ASP A 645 19.63 36.31 6.77
CA ASP A 645 19.81 35.84 5.38
C ASP A 645 21.24 36.09 4.92
N LEU A 646 21.74 37.31 5.06
CA LEU A 646 23.07 37.69 4.62
C LEU A 646 24.17 36.82 5.26
N ARG A 647 24.04 36.50 6.56
CA ARG A 647 25.07 35.81 7.33
C ARG A 647 25.02 34.30 7.24
N THR A 648 23.83 33.71 7.06
CA THR A 648 23.70 32.23 7.03
C THR A 648 23.51 31.67 5.63
N TYR A 649 23.21 32.47 4.61
CA TYR A 649 23.11 31.99 3.23
C TYR A 649 24.46 31.53 2.70
N ASP A 650 24.51 30.29 2.24
CA ASP A 650 25.66 29.68 1.57
C ASP A 650 25.41 29.63 0.07
N LYS A 651 26.15 30.45 -0.68
CA LYS A 651 26.04 30.55 -2.14
C LYS A 651 26.37 29.24 -2.86
N THR A 652 27.14 28.35 -2.23
CA THR A 652 27.58 27.08 -2.83
C THR A 652 26.44 26.08 -2.89
N THR A 653 25.68 25.98 -1.80
CA THR A 653 24.56 25.05 -1.68
C THR A 653 23.24 25.70 -2.09
N GLY A 654 23.15 27.03 -2.09
CA GLY A 654 21.90 27.77 -2.26
C GLY A 654 20.98 27.67 -1.05
N LEU A 655 21.50 27.29 0.11
CA LEU A 655 20.76 27.04 1.35
C LEU A 655 21.31 27.87 2.52
N TRP A 656 20.56 27.93 3.62
CA TRP A 656 20.96 28.66 4.83
C TRP A 656 21.51 27.68 5.86
N LYS A 657 22.67 27.99 6.44
CA LYS A 657 23.29 27.21 7.50
C LYS A 657 22.55 27.40 8.82
N HIS A 658 22.53 26.37 9.67
CA HIS A 658 21.78 26.36 10.94
C HIS A 658 22.08 27.59 11.81
N ALA A 659 23.36 27.95 11.95
CA ALA A 659 23.77 29.11 12.74
C ALA A 659 24.98 29.84 12.15
N TRP A 660 25.20 31.03 12.68
CA TRP A 660 26.36 31.88 12.48
C TRP A 660 26.88 32.39 13.82
N ASP A 661 28.20 32.32 14.02
CA ASP A 661 28.93 32.98 15.12
C ASP A 661 29.68 34.17 14.54
N GLU A 662 29.34 35.38 14.97
CA GLU A 662 29.96 36.62 14.49
C GLU A 662 31.47 36.69 14.77
N THR A 663 31.92 36.02 15.83
CA THR A 663 33.34 36.04 16.21
C THR A 663 34.19 35.00 15.49
N HIS A 664 33.55 34.07 14.80
CA HIS A 664 34.18 32.91 14.15
C HIS A 664 35.00 32.02 15.11
N SER A 665 34.79 32.18 16.42
CA SER A 665 35.63 31.58 17.47
C SER A 665 35.06 30.28 18.01
N GLN A 666 33.76 30.02 17.80
CA GLN A 666 33.17 28.74 18.18
C GLN A 666 33.79 27.59 17.37
N PHE A 667 34.02 26.46 18.03
CA PHE A 667 34.70 25.29 17.44
C PHE A 667 33.95 24.66 16.25
N TRP A 668 32.63 24.89 16.15
CA TRP A 668 31.81 24.45 15.03
C TRP A 668 31.77 25.46 13.88
N ALA A 669 32.17 26.71 14.13
CA ALA A 669 32.06 27.81 13.19
C ALA A 669 33.20 27.78 12.18
N ASN A 670 32.86 28.00 10.91
CA ASN A 670 33.84 28.17 9.85
C ASN A 670 34.67 29.45 10.10
N GLN A 671 35.99 29.33 10.02
CA GLN A 671 36.91 30.43 10.35
C GLN A 671 36.80 31.64 9.39
N GLY A 672 36.38 31.41 8.14
CA GLY A 672 36.28 32.46 7.13
C GLY A 672 34.96 33.25 7.17
N ASN A 673 33.85 32.63 7.57
CA ASN A 673 32.53 33.24 7.49
C ASN A 673 31.63 33.05 8.72
N GLY A 674 32.10 32.35 9.76
CA GLY A 674 31.37 32.11 11.00
C GLY A 674 30.22 31.11 10.91
N GLN A 675 29.94 30.55 9.72
CA GLN A 675 28.79 29.67 9.51
C GLN A 675 29.01 28.27 10.09
N SER A 676 27.93 27.65 10.55
CA SER A 676 27.88 26.21 10.81
C SER A 676 28.01 25.40 9.52
N ARG A 677 28.38 24.12 9.62
CA ARG A 677 28.75 23.30 8.45
C ARG A 677 27.59 22.97 7.51
N HIS A 678 26.42 22.68 8.08
CA HIS A 678 25.30 22.09 7.34
C HIS A 678 24.01 22.91 7.44
N THR A 679 23.16 22.74 6.41
CA THR A 679 21.77 23.14 6.46
C THR A 679 20.94 22.05 7.13
N TRP A 680 20.61 22.31 8.39
CA TRP A 680 19.62 21.52 9.11
C TRP A 680 18.21 21.93 8.72
N ALA A 681 17.40 20.98 8.24
CA ALA A 681 16.10 21.24 7.65
C ALA A 681 15.16 21.97 8.62
N ARG A 682 15.13 21.56 9.89
CA ARG A 682 14.26 22.21 10.88
C ARG A 682 14.69 23.64 11.21
N ALA A 683 15.98 23.95 11.23
CA ALA A 683 16.45 25.33 11.40
C ALA A 683 15.91 26.22 10.28
N LEU A 684 16.03 25.77 9.03
CA LEU A 684 15.47 26.48 7.87
C LEU A 684 13.95 26.57 7.95
N GLY A 685 13.27 25.50 8.38
CA GLY A 685 11.83 25.48 8.65
C GLY A 685 11.37 26.56 9.64
N TRP A 686 12.09 26.72 10.75
CA TRP A 686 11.84 27.80 11.70
C TRP A 686 11.99 29.17 11.05
N TYR A 687 13.07 29.38 10.30
CA TYR A 687 13.33 30.66 9.66
C TYR A 687 12.22 31.08 8.69
N VAL A 688 11.78 30.17 7.81
CA VAL A 688 10.70 30.49 6.87
C VAL A 688 9.34 30.67 7.55
N MET A 689 9.07 29.93 8.64
CA MET A 689 7.89 30.20 9.45
C MET A 689 7.97 31.54 10.18
N ALA A 690 9.16 31.99 10.58
CA ALA A 690 9.33 33.29 11.21
C ALA A 690 8.98 34.42 10.23
N ILE A 691 9.51 34.34 9.01
CA ILE A 691 9.20 35.30 7.92
C ILE A 691 7.69 35.33 7.68
N MET A 692 7.07 34.16 7.52
CA MET A 692 5.64 34.02 7.27
C MET A 692 4.78 34.56 8.41
N GLU A 693 5.11 34.25 9.67
CA GLU A 693 4.34 34.72 10.83
C GLU A 693 4.50 36.22 11.09
N CYS A 694 5.67 36.80 10.81
CA CYS A 694 5.85 38.25 10.81
C CYS A 694 5.02 38.91 9.70
N LEU A 695 5.01 38.35 8.49
CA LEU A 695 4.16 38.81 7.39
C LEU A 695 2.66 38.75 7.72
N ASP A 696 2.22 37.75 8.48
CA ASP A 696 0.81 37.57 8.85
C ASP A 696 0.26 38.72 9.70
N VAL A 697 1.10 39.32 10.56
CA VAL A 697 0.68 40.41 11.45
C VAL A 697 1.01 41.79 10.88
N MET A 698 2.01 41.90 10.01
CA MET A 698 2.38 43.17 9.39
C MET A 698 1.21 43.75 8.58
N PRO A 699 0.93 45.07 8.67
CA PRO A 699 -0.03 45.74 7.80
C PRO A 699 0.29 45.53 6.32
N ASN A 700 -0.73 45.50 5.46
CA ASN A 700 -0.56 45.29 4.01
C ASN A 700 0.23 46.42 3.34
N ASP A 701 0.09 47.64 3.86
CA ASP A 701 0.75 48.87 3.40
C ASP A 701 2.10 49.14 4.08
N TYR A 702 2.59 48.21 4.91
CA TYR A 702 3.88 48.36 5.57
C TYR A 702 5.03 48.41 4.53
N PRO A 703 5.84 49.48 4.47
CA PRO A 703 6.74 49.74 3.34
C PRO A 703 7.78 48.64 3.05
N ARG A 704 8.25 47.95 4.09
CA ARG A 704 9.29 46.91 3.98
C ARG A 704 8.73 45.50 3.80
N ARG A 705 7.41 45.36 3.67
CA ARG A 705 6.73 44.06 3.50
C ARG A 705 7.25 43.30 2.27
N ALA A 706 7.50 44.00 1.17
CA ALA A 706 7.97 43.41 -0.09
C ALA A 706 9.35 42.73 0.05
N GLU A 707 10.23 43.25 0.91
CA GLU A 707 11.55 42.65 1.17
C GLU A 707 11.40 41.23 1.76
N LEU A 708 10.48 41.07 2.72
CA LEU A 708 10.20 39.76 3.32
C LEU A 708 9.50 38.80 2.37
N VAL A 709 8.58 39.29 1.52
CA VAL A 709 7.96 38.45 0.49
C VAL A 709 9.00 37.95 -0.51
N ALA A 710 9.90 38.81 -0.98
CA ALA A 710 10.98 38.43 -1.89
C ALA A 710 11.93 37.40 -1.26
N LEU A 711 12.29 37.59 0.02
CA LEU A 711 13.12 36.62 0.75
C LEU A 711 12.41 35.28 0.95
N LEU A 712 11.11 35.30 1.28
CA LEU A 712 10.31 34.08 1.39
C LEU A 712 10.29 33.32 0.06
N GLN A 713 10.08 34.01 -1.06
CA GLN A 713 10.09 33.42 -2.39
C GLN A 713 11.46 32.81 -2.74
N LYS A 714 12.55 33.54 -2.53
CA LYS A 714 13.93 33.06 -2.71
C LYS A 714 14.19 31.78 -1.90
N THR A 715 13.82 31.81 -0.62
CA THR A 715 14.08 30.70 0.31
C THR A 715 13.24 29.48 -0.04
N MET A 716 11.95 29.66 -0.31
CA MET A 716 11.07 28.54 -0.64
C MET A 716 11.39 27.94 -2.01
N GLN A 717 11.90 28.73 -2.97
CA GLN A 717 12.41 28.20 -4.23
C GLN A 717 13.54 27.19 -3.99
N ALA A 718 14.51 27.52 -3.12
CA ALA A 718 15.56 26.59 -2.74
C ALA A 718 15.00 25.37 -1.99
N VAL A 719 14.09 25.55 -1.04
CA VAL A 719 13.44 24.43 -0.33
C VAL A 719 12.79 23.45 -1.31
N VAL A 720 12.02 23.93 -2.29
CA VAL A 720 11.37 23.06 -3.28
C VAL A 720 12.39 22.34 -4.18
N GLN A 721 13.52 22.96 -4.53
CA GLN A 721 14.58 22.30 -5.30
C GLN A 721 15.18 21.08 -4.57
N TYR A 722 15.19 21.10 -3.24
CA TYR A 722 15.69 20.01 -2.39
C TYR A 722 14.58 19.03 -1.93
N GLN A 723 13.34 19.18 -2.41
CA GLN A 723 12.25 18.23 -2.14
C GLN A 723 12.58 16.87 -2.78
N ASP A 724 12.57 15.79 -1.99
CA ASP A 724 12.81 14.46 -2.53
C ASP A 724 11.67 14.05 -3.47
N LYS A 725 12.01 13.74 -4.72
CA LYS A 725 11.02 13.48 -5.77
C LYS A 725 10.21 12.20 -5.55
N LYS A 726 10.74 11.24 -4.78
CA LYS A 726 10.11 9.94 -4.56
C LYS A 726 9.11 9.98 -3.42
N SER A 727 9.50 10.56 -2.30
CA SER A 727 8.69 10.66 -1.07
C SER A 727 7.87 11.93 -0.99
N GLY A 728 8.25 12.99 -1.72
CA GLY A 728 7.63 14.31 -1.64
C GLY A 728 8.04 15.12 -0.42
N VAL A 729 8.92 14.61 0.46
CA VAL A 729 9.33 15.28 1.71
C VAL A 729 10.83 15.60 1.71
N TRP A 730 11.39 16.01 2.85
CA TRP A 730 12.80 16.44 2.95
C TRP A 730 13.60 15.58 3.94
N TYR A 731 14.92 15.52 3.71
CA TYR A 731 15.87 14.91 4.62
C TYR A 731 16.25 15.87 5.77
N ASP A 732 16.69 15.34 6.91
CA ASP A 732 17.11 16.14 8.08
C ASP A 732 18.26 17.11 7.75
N VAL A 733 19.30 16.63 7.05
CA VAL A 733 20.40 17.47 6.55
C VAL A 733 20.24 17.66 5.04
N MET A 734 19.85 18.86 4.61
CA MET A 734 19.41 19.10 3.22
C MET A 734 20.57 19.12 2.22
N ASP A 735 21.76 19.51 2.65
CA ASP A 735 22.93 19.67 1.79
C ASP A 735 23.82 18.41 1.70
N VAL A 736 23.38 17.26 2.25
CA VAL A 736 24.13 16.00 2.24
C VAL A 736 23.32 14.86 1.65
N LYS A 737 23.84 14.27 0.57
CA LYS A 737 23.32 13.01 -0.01
C LYS A 737 24.07 11.83 0.59
N SER A 738 23.46 11.15 1.56
CA SER A 738 24.07 10.02 2.26
C SER A 738 23.00 9.00 2.65
N PRO A 739 23.27 7.69 2.57
CA PRO A 739 22.34 6.66 3.07
C PRO A 739 22.18 6.67 4.60
N LYS A 740 23.06 7.36 5.33
CA LYS A 740 22.89 7.60 6.78
C LYS A 740 21.83 8.66 7.09
N ASN A 741 21.49 9.50 6.10
CA ASN A 741 20.49 10.54 6.24
C ASN A 741 19.09 9.91 6.24
N TYR A 742 18.09 10.63 6.74
CA TYR A 742 16.72 10.15 6.83
C TYR A 742 15.72 11.24 6.49
N LEU A 743 14.55 10.83 5.98
CA LEU A 743 13.42 11.73 5.76
C LEU A 743 12.89 12.19 7.11
N GLU A 744 12.80 13.50 7.32
CA GLU A 744 12.53 14.08 8.64
C GLU A 744 11.18 14.77 8.67
N SER A 745 10.36 14.42 9.65
CA SER A 745 8.95 14.81 9.65
C SER A 745 8.72 16.26 10.06
N THR A 746 9.47 16.78 11.04
CA THR A 746 9.19 18.12 11.57
C THR A 746 9.40 19.22 10.54
N ALA A 747 10.55 19.23 9.86
CA ALA A 747 10.88 20.20 8.82
C ALA A 747 9.95 20.05 7.62
N SER A 748 9.60 18.81 7.26
CA SER A 748 8.66 18.54 6.18
C SER A 748 7.28 19.14 6.48
N CYS A 749 6.79 19.02 7.72
CA CYS A 749 5.56 19.68 8.16
C CYS A 749 5.67 21.20 8.10
N MET A 750 6.80 21.79 8.52
CA MET A 750 7.03 23.25 8.46
C MET A 750 7.03 23.76 7.02
N PHE A 751 7.75 23.10 6.13
CA PHE A 751 7.80 23.49 4.72
C PHE A 751 6.45 23.31 4.05
N SER A 752 5.74 22.21 4.31
CA SER A 752 4.38 22.00 3.81
C SER A 752 3.46 23.14 4.26
N TYR A 753 3.49 23.50 5.54
CA TYR A 753 2.68 24.60 6.09
C TYR A 753 3.00 25.93 5.40
N VAL A 754 4.27 26.30 5.27
CA VAL A 754 4.68 27.57 4.65
C VAL A 754 4.34 27.63 3.16
N LEU A 755 4.53 26.54 2.42
CA LEU A 755 4.15 26.44 1.01
C LEU A 755 2.65 26.66 0.82
N LEU A 756 1.84 25.96 1.60
CA LEU A 756 0.38 26.01 1.49
C LEU A 756 -0.16 27.39 1.90
N LYS A 757 0.22 27.87 3.09
CA LYS A 757 -0.25 29.16 3.59
C LYS A 757 0.28 30.33 2.78
N GLY A 758 1.56 30.31 2.41
CA GLY A 758 2.19 31.34 1.59
C GLY A 758 1.48 31.49 0.24
N SER A 759 1.08 30.37 -0.39
CA SER A 759 0.29 30.40 -1.62
C SER A 759 -1.13 30.91 -1.39
N ARG A 760 -1.82 30.50 -0.32
CA ARG A 760 -3.16 31.01 0.03
C ARG A 760 -3.16 32.52 0.27
N LYS A 761 -2.09 33.05 0.89
CA LYS A 761 -1.91 34.48 1.18
C LYS A 761 -1.42 35.29 -0.04
N GLY A 762 -1.13 34.63 -1.16
CA GLY A 762 -0.64 35.28 -2.38
C GLY A 762 0.84 35.69 -2.35
N TRP A 763 1.62 35.22 -1.38
CA TRP A 763 3.06 35.47 -1.30
C TRP A 763 3.87 34.49 -2.16
N LEU A 764 3.33 33.29 -2.38
CA LEU A 764 3.91 32.25 -3.23
C LEU A 764 2.95 31.90 -4.39
N SER A 765 3.50 31.50 -5.54
CA SER A 765 2.71 31.11 -6.71
C SER A 765 1.98 29.75 -6.52
N SER A 766 1.19 29.35 -7.51
CA SER A 766 0.50 28.05 -7.53
C SER A 766 1.45 26.85 -7.56
N ASP A 767 2.66 27.00 -8.13
CA ASP A 767 3.63 25.89 -8.22
C ASP A 767 4.13 25.48 -6.82
N PHE A 768 4.29 26.46 -5.92
CA PHE A 768 4.60 26.23 -4.52
C PHE A 768 3.44 25.52 -3.80
N ARG A 769 2.19 25.85 -4.12
CA ARG A 769 1.01 25.15 -3.58
C ARG A 769 1.05 23.67 -3.94
N GLU A 770 1.35 23.34 -5.19
CA GLU A 770 1.45 21.93 -5.61
C GLU A 770 2.63 21.22 -4.95
N ALA A 771 3.75 21.91 -4.72
CA ALA A 771 4.84 21.37 -3.90
C ALA A 771 4.42 21.10 -2.44
N GLY A 772 3.65 22.01 -1.85
CA GLY A 772 3.09 21.86 -0.50
C GLY A 772 2.09 20.70 -0.41
N LYS A 773 1.22 20.52 -1.42
CA LYS A 773 0.32 19.36 -1.49
C LYS A 773 1.08 18.04 -1.61
N ARG A 774 2.12 17.99 -2.45
CA ARG A 774 3.00 16.81 -2.56
C ARG A 774 3.66 16.48 -1.23
N ALA A 775 4.18 17.51 -0.53
CA ALA A 775 4.75 17.35 0.80
C ALA A 775 3.75 16.81 1.80
N TYR A 776 2.54 17.37 1.83
CA TYR A 776 1.49 16.90 2.73
C TYR A 776 1.14 15.44 2.49
N GLN A 777 0.98 15.02 1.22
CA GLN A 777 0.73 13.60 0.90
C GLN A 777 1.90 12.71 1.34
N GLY A 778 3.14 13.16 1.13
CA GLY A 778 4.32 12.45 1.64
C GLY A 778 4.35 12.33 3.16
N ILE A 779 3.95 13.38 3.89
CA ILE A 779 3.83 13.35 5.36
C ILE A 779 2.80 12.31 5.81
N LEU A 780 1.61 12.29 5.18
CA LEU A 780 0.59 11.29 5.49
C LEU A 780 1.06 9.86 5.23
N GLN A 781 1.85 9.67 4.17
CA GLN A 781 2.34 8.36 3.76
C GLN A 781 3.50 7.85 4.64
N HIS A 782 4.42 8.73 5.00
CA HIS A 782 5.67 8.35 5.65
C HIS A 782 5.67 8.51 7.16
N PHE A 783 4.90 9.48 7.68
CA PHE A 783 5.04 9.91 9.07
C PHE A 783 3.76 9.80 9.90
N ILE A 784 2.58 9.66 9.29
CA ILE A 784 1.33 9.54 10.04
C ILE A 784 0.97 8.08 10.26
N ARG A 785 0.87 7.70 11.54
CA ARG A 785 0.44 6.38 11.99
C ARG A 785 -0.85 6.48 12.78
N VAL A 786 -1.86 5.70 12.42
CA VAL A 786 -3.03 5.47 13.27
C VAL A 786 -2.70 4.34 14.24
N ASN A 787 -2.79 4.60 15.54
CA ASN A 787 -2.50 3.64 16.60
C ASN A 787 -3.73 2.79 16.94
N ASN A 788 -3.51 1.67 17.64
CA ASN A 788 -4.58 0.77 18.08
C ASN A 788 -5.64 1.44 18.97
N ASP A 789 -5.26 2.49 19.71
CA ASP A 789 -6.17 3.26 20.56
C ASP A 789 -6.85 4.43 19.82
N LEU A 790 -6.80 4.40 18.48
CA LEU A 790 -7.34 5.40 17.56
C LEU A 790 -6.71 6.79 17.70
N THR A 791 -5.54 6.92 18.33
CA THR A 791 -4.75 8.17 18.25
C THR A 791 -3.91 8.21 16.97
N LEU A 792 -3.64 9.40 16.47
CA LEU A 792 -2.61 9.63 15.46
C LEU A 792 -1.24 9.76 16.12
N SER A 793 -0.20 9.31 15.44
CA SER A 793 1.18 9.65 15.73
C SER A 793 1.87 10.26 14.53
N LEU A 794 2.70 11.28 14.78
CA LEU A 794 3.68 11.78 13.83
C LEU A 794 5.04 11.12 14.17
N THR A 795 5.55 10.29 13.27
CA THR A 795 6.81 9.55 13.47
C THR A 795 8.00 10.32 12.90
N ASP A 796 9.20 9.80 13.15
CA ASP A 796 10.44 10.27 12.50
C ASP A 796 10.79 11.74 12.76
N CYS A 797 10.41 12.26 13.93
CA CYS A 797 10.80 13.61 14.33
C CYS A 797 12.23 13.59 14.88
N CYS A 798 13.11 14.46 14.38
CA CYS A 798 14.36 14.75 15.08
C CYS A 798 14.02 15.31 16.47
N SER A 799 14.49 14.70 17.56
CA SER A 799 14.12 15.14 18.92
C SER A 799 14.72 16.49 19.30
N VAL A 800 15.97 16.74 18.91
CA VAL A 800 16.75 17.95 19.19
C VAL A 800 18.00 17.97 18.31
N SER A 801 18.38 19.15 17.83
CA SER A 801 19.74 19.42 17.34
C SER A 801 20.13 20.83 17.77
N GLY A 802 21.43 21.09 17.89
CA GLY A 802 21.96 22.39 18.32
C GLY A 802 23.47 22.44 18.10
N LEU A 803 24.09 23.56 18.46
CA LEU A 803 25.54 23.75 18.34
C LEU A 803 26.13 24.19 19.68
N GLY A 804 27.37 23.77 19.97
CA GLY A 804 28.09 24.17 21.19
C GLY A 804 27.36 23.82 22.50
N PRO A 805 27.40 24.64 23.57
CA PRO A 805 28.23 25.82 23.68
C PRO A 805 29.70 25.42 23.78
N GLY A 806 30.60 26.21 23.20
CA GLY A 806 32.01 26.22 23.60
C GLY A 806 32.20 27.03 24.88
N LYS A 807 33.46 27.40 25.17
CA LYS A 807 33.76 28.36 26.25
C LYS A 807 33.13 29.71 25.91
N GLY A 808 32.60 30.39 26.92
CA GLY A 808 32.01 31.71 26.76
C GLY A 808 31.74 32.40 28.10
N PRO A 809 31.52 33.72 28.10
CA PRO A 809 31.38 34.52 29.32
C PRO A 809 30.18 34.13 30.19
N PHE A 810 29.16 33.51 29.59
CA PHE A 810 27.93 33.08 30.28
C PHE A 810 27.79 31.56 30.38
N VAL A 811 28.78 30.80 29.90
CA VAL A 811 28.77 29.33 29.94
C VAL A 811 29.39 28.90 31.27
N PRO A 812 28.64 28.20 32.16
CA PRO A 812 29.22 27.72 33.40
C PRO A 812 30.38 26.75 33.11
N LYS A 813 31.46 26.84 33.88
CA LYS A 813 32.63 25.99 33.73
C LYS A 813 32.24 24.50 33.76
N GLY A 814 32.66 23.73 32.76
CA GLY A 814 32.34 22.31 32.62
C GLY A 814 30.96 22.03 32.01
N LYS A 815 30.25 23.06 31.52
CA LYS A 815 28.99 22.92 30.76
C LYS A 815 29.15 23.13 29.26
N GLU A 816 30.38 23.25 28.78
CA GLU A 816 30.72 23.19 27.37
C GLU A 816 30.30 21.83 26.79
N ASN A 817 29.80 21.81 25.54
CA ASN A 817 29.40 20.59 24.87
C ASN A 817 29.98 20.55 23.45
N TYR A 818 31.17 19.94 23.36
CA TYR A 818 31.92 19.80 22.12
C TYR A 818 31.41 18.70 21.19
N ARG A 819 30.47 17.85 21.63
CA ARG A 819 29.81 16.85 20.78
C ARG A 819 28.99 17.52 19.67
N ARG A 820 28.42 18.69 19.96
CA ARG A 820 27.54 19.45 19.07
C ARG A 820 28.37 20.32 18.13
N ASP A 821 29.17 19.69 17.29
CA ASP A 821 30.13 20.32 16.39
C ASP A 821 29.55 20.72 15.01
N GLY A 822 28.28 20.41 14.79
CA GLY A 822 27.59 20.70 13.54
C GLY A 822 28.04 19.84 12.36
N SER A 823 28.79 18.75 12.59
CA SER A 823 29.09 17.76 11.56
C SER A 823 27.84 16.97 11.16
N PHE A 824 27.86 16.37 9.98
CA PHE A 824 26.81 15.45 9.54
C PHE A 824 26.64 14.28 10.53
N ASP A 825 27.73 13.67 10.98
CA ASP A 825 27.66 12.58 11.96
C ASP A 825 27.06 13.03 13.30
N TYR A 826 27.27 14.30 13.71
CA TYR A 826 26.58 14.87 14.87
C TYR A 826 25.07 14.93 14.67
N TYR A 827 24.58 15.51 13.56
CA TYR A 827 23.13 15.57 13.30
C TYR A 827 22.51 14.17 13.25
N MET A 828 23.19 13.22 12.62
CA MET A 828 22.73 11.81 12.55
C MET A 828 22.82 11.07 13.89
N SER A 829 23.54 11.61 14.88
CA SER A 829 23.63 11.04 16.23
C SER A 829 22.48 11.45 17.14
N GLU A 830 21.69 12.46 16.76
CA GLU A 830 20.59 12.92 17.60
C GLU A 830 19.39 11.97 17.53
N PRO A 831 18.64 11.80 18.63
CA PRO A 831 17.57 10.82 18.68
C PRO A 831 16.42 11.20 17.73
N ILE A 832 15.85 10.19 17.09
CA ILE A 832 14.55 10.27 16.41
C ILE A 832 13.47 9.80 17.39
N ARG A 833 12.33 10.51 17.46
CA ARG A 833 11.20 10.14 18.32
C ARG A 833 9.85 10.45 17.68
N ASP A 834 8.83 9.70 18.07
CA ASP A 834 7.44 9.99 17.68
C ASP A 834 6.87 11.14 18.52
N ASN A 835 5.91 11.86 17.95
CA ASN A 835 5.08 12.86 18.61
C ASN A 835 5.88 14.01 19.26
N ASP A 836 6.97 14.43 18.62
CA ASP A 836 7.69 15.62 19.05
C ASP A 836 6.83 16.88 18.78
N PRO A 837 6.56 17.73 19.80
CA PRO A 837 5.78 18.96 19.63
C PRO A 837 6.30 19.90 18.53
N LYS A 838 7.62 19.84 18.23
CA LYS A 838 8.26 20.60 17.14
C LYS A 838 7.71 20.22 15.77
N GLY A 839 7.21 19.00 15.61
CA GLY A 839 6.54 18.52 14.40
C GLY A 839 5.03 18.57 14.49
N ILE A 840 4.45 18.29 15.66
CA ILE A 840 2.99 18.25 15.86
C ILE A 840 2.34 19.60 15.53
N GLY A 841 2.88 20.71 16.04
CA GLY A 841 2.31 22.03 15.75
C GLY A 841 2.30 22.35 14.26
N PRO A 842 3.46 22.26 13.57
CA PRO A 842 3.52 22.40 12.11
C PRO A 842 2.65 21.42 11.32
N PHE A 843 2.50 20.17 11.78
CA PHE A 843 1.60 19.21 11.14
C PHE A 843 0.15 19.69 11.22
N ILE A 844 -0.32 20.07 12.41
CA ILE A 844 -1.67 20.60 12.61
C ILE A 844 -1.91 21.82 11.71
N TRP A 845 -0.97 22.75 11.65
CA TRP A 845 -1.09 23.91 10.78
C TRP A 845 -1.11 23.56 9.28
N ALA A 846 -0.28 22.62 8.82
CA ALA A 846 -0.32 22.13 7.46
C ALA A 846 -1.67 21.44 7.14
N SER A 847 -2.20 20.66 8.09
CA SER A 847 -3.52 20.02 7.97
C SER A 847 -4.64 21.03 7.85
N LEU A 848 -4.65 22.09 8.68
CA LEU A 848 -5.65 23.16 8.60
C LEU A 848 -5.63 23.85 7.22
N GLU A 849 -4.46 24.11 6.66
CA GLU A 849 -4.34 24.70 5.32
C GLU A 849 -4.87 23.75 4.23
N MET A 850 -4.58 22.45 4.32
CA MET A 850 -5.11 21.45 3.38
C MET A 850 -6.62 21.26 3.50
N GLU A 851 -7.15 21.25 4.72
CA GLU A 851 -8.58 21.16 4.99
C GLU A 851 -9.32 22.38 4.42
N GLN A 852 -8.71 23.56 4.54
CA GLN A 852 -9.24 24.78 3.92
C GLN A 852 -9.25 24.71 2.39
N TYR A 853 -8.19 24.19 1.77
CA TYR A 853 -8.14 24.01 0.30
C TYR A 853 -9.14 22.99 -0.23
N ASN A 854 -9.47 21.95 0.54
CA ASN A 854 -10.45 20.93 0.15
C ASN A 854 -11.91 21.39 0.33
N ALA A 855 -12.14 22.48 1.07
CA ALA A 855 -13.46 23.06 1.29
C ALA A 855 -13.83 24.13 0.25
N GLN A 856 -12.85 24.62 -0.52
CA GLN A 856 -13.01 25.55 -1.64
C GLN A 856 -13.16 24.77 -2.94
#